data_AF-A0A150U3T5-F1
#
_entry.id   AF-A0A150U3T5-F1
#
_cell.length_a   1.000
_cell.length_b   1.000
_cell.length_c   1.000
_cell.angle_alpha   90.00
_cell.angle_beta   90.00
_cell.angle_gamma   90.00
#
_symmetry.space_group_name_H-M   'P 1'
#
loop_
_entity.id
_entity.type
_entity.pdbx_description
1 polymer ?
#
loop_
_entity_poly.entity_id
_entity_poly.type
_entity_poly.pdbx_seq_one_letter_code
_entity_poly.pdbx_strand_id
1 'polypeptide(L)'
;MLRHPALVVAFVLAALTAVWSLLGAPISLITQIAIYTLYGAGVNMLVGYTGLVPFGASVFFGCASYAAAFFVLGRYGNDLVSLVFATVFSALLALAIGAVILRRRGLYFSLLTLAFSQIAFEVAFKWTAVTGGENGLQGVHRTSFTTAWSFHVFVVAVTVVCVWLLWRIAHSPFGRVLQAIRDNEQRASSLGYNVHRFRHGALILTGTFVGLGGALLTLMLEGVYANNLSWQHAGDSLLMTVLGGVHHVLGPLWGAIAFIMLEDRLSAVTENWWLVFAPILMLFALTSPEGMQGLWQRLFGRQRWTLVRPDIPQRPDIIAPFASSTAGFERGKLLLQTFALSKNFGSLVTARSVDLEVRSGVLHSIIGPNGAGKTTFFNMLSGALKPSGGSIAFDGTDVTRAPMHVRARLGIGRSFQILSIFPNLTVFENVRVAVQAQRAGSARLLANAYAVDAVNARTWSILDAVGLADAAAEQCVNLPHGAKRLLEIGITLAIDSKLLLLDEPLAGLAEADRVVVAELIRKLAQSHGVLLIEHDIDRVLAISDRISVLHQGRMIADGRPAEVAANPDVIAAYLGAAKDGAQAPPPAVERIAHARAAPLLVANGVSAGYGGSTVLESVDLTVHAGEAVALLGRNGVGKTTLLRSLSGTLMVSGGDILFDGKPLTRLKPYEINRLGVSLVPEGRRLFPNLTVTENLQLAARAGGIGLNGAFELFPRLRERRSAKAENLSGGERQMVAIARALMVPSKLILLDEPFEGLAPAVVKEVMDALIKLRGKVAMVIVEHHAELVLPIVDRAYVLVNGQIAFTGDAAVLEQDHELQARLLGVVQAEQAEARGAA
;
A
#
# COMPACT_ATOMS: atom_id res chain seq x y z
N MET A 1 14.89 -26.33 25.90
CA MET A 1 15.32 -27.27 24.84
C MET A 1 14.69 -27.00 23.46
N LEU A 2 13.44 -26.53 23.32
CA LEU A 2 12.83 -26.27 22.00
C LEU A 2 13.01 -24.82 21.50
N ARG A 3 14.20 -24.45 21.01
CA ARG A 3 14.42 -23.11 20.39
C ARG A 3 14.09 -23.06 18.89
N HIS A 4 14.14 -24.22 18.20
CA HIS A 4 14.00 -24.31 16.74
C HIS A 4 12.66 -24.98 16.33
N PRO A 5 11.92 -24.45 15.34
CA PRO A 5 10.60 -25.00 14.95
C PRO A 5 10.68 -26.45 14.46
N ALA A 6 11.72 -26.82 13.70
CA ALA A 6 11.90 -28.22 13.26
C ALA A 6 12.01 -29.22 14.43
N LEU A 7 12.61 -28.83 15.56
CA LEU A 7 12.66 -29.69 16.76
C LEU A 7 11.29 -29.82 17.42
N VAL A 8 10.46 -28.79 17.33
CA VAL A 8 9.07 -28.84 17.80
C VAL A 8 8.26 -29.79 16.93
N VAL A 9 8.41 -29.70 15.60
CA VAL A 9 7.78 -30.67 14.67
C VAL A 9 8.21 -32.09 15.00
N ALA A 10 9.52 -32.33 15.18
CA ALA A 10 10.04 -33.64 15.55
C ALA A 10 9.44 -34.15 16.86
N PHE A 11 9.41 -33.30 17.89
CA PHE A 11 8.85 -33.65 19.19
C PHE A 11 7.35 -33.94 19.12
N VAL A 12 6.56 -33.09 18.45
CA VAL A 12 5.11 -33.26 18.32
C VAL A 12 4.76 -34.53 17.55
N LEU A 13 5.42 -34.77 16.41
CA LEU A 13 5.19 -35.99 15.64
C LEU A 13 5.61 -37.24 16.43
N ALA A 14 6.76 -37.23 17.11
CA ALA A 14 7.17 -38.36 17.94
C ALA A 14 6.22 -38.62 19.12
N ALA A 15 5.73 -37.56 19.78
CA ALA A 15 4.75 -37.66 20.86
C ALA A 15 3.42 -38.22 20.36
N LEU A 16 2.92 -37.72 19.22
CA LEU A 16 1.72 -38.24 18.58
C LEU A 16 1.90 -39.71 18.21
N THR A 17 3.04 -40.10 17.61
CA THR A 17 3.35 -41.49 17.30
C THR A 17 3.32 -42.39 18.55
N ALA A 18 3.94 -41.95 19.65
CA ALA A 18 3.95 -42.71 20.90
C ALA A 18 2.53 -42.89 21.47
N VAL A 19 1.76 -41.80 21.55
CA VAL A 19 0.38 -41.83 22.06
C VAL A 19 -0.52 -42.72 21.18
N TRP A 20 -0.44 -42.59 19.86
CA TRP A 20 -1.27 -43.36 18.93
C TRP A 20 -0.94 -44.86 18.99
N SER A 21 0.35 -45.19 19.15
CA SER A 21 0.80 -46.57 19.29
C SER A 21 0.35 -47.19 20.62
N LEU A 22 0.38 -46.42 21.71
CA LEU A 22 -0.15 -46.86 23.02
C LEU A 22 -1.66 -47.13 22.98
N LEU A 23 -2.39 -46.41 22.13
CA LEU A 23 -3.82 -46.61 21.90
C LEU A 23 -4.12 -47.79 20.93
N GLY A 24 -3.10 -48.48 20.42
CA GLY A 24 -3.26 -49.61 19.49
C GLY A 24 -3.77 -49.20 18.10
N ALA A 25 -3.70 -47.93 17.74
CA ALA A 25 -4.23 -47.40 16.50
C ALA A 25 -3.19 -47.45 15.35
N PRO A 26 -3.62 -47.52 14.08
CA PRO A 26 -2.70 -47.65 12.95
C PRO A 26 -1.84 -46.40 12.78
N ILE A 27 -0.53 -46.61 12.59
CA ILE A 27 0.46 -45.53 12.46
C ILE A 27 0.34 -44.73 11.15
N SER A 28 -0.38 -45.26 10.16
CA SER A 28 -0.60 -44.64 8.86
C SER A 28 -1.21 -43.24 8.98
N LEU A 29 -2.09 -43.01 9.96
CA LEU A 29 -2.72 -41.71 10.19
C LEU A 29 -1.69 -40.64 10.58
N ILE A 30 -0.73 -40.97 11.45
CA ILE A 30 0.34 -40.03 11.83
C ILE A 30 1.32 -39.83 10.67
N THR A 31 1.60 -40.87 9.88
CA THR A 31 2.39 -40.75 8.65
C THR A 31 1.72 -39.80 7.65
N GLN A 32 0.40 -39.89 7.49
CA GLN A 32 -0.39 -38.99 6.66
C GLN A 32 -0.30 -37.55 7.18
N ILE A 33 -0.44 -37.33 8.49
CA ILE A 33 -0.25 -36.00 9.10
C ILE A 33 1.14 -35.43 8.76
N ALA A 34 2.20 -36.23 8.81
CA ALA A 34 3.55 -35.78 8.47
C ALA A 34 3.69 -35.40 6.98
N ILE A 35 3.04 -36.14 6.07
CA ILE A 35 3.02 -35.83 4.63
C ILE A 35 2.23 -34.56 4.34
N TYR A 36 1.04 -34.41 4.92
CA TYR A 36 0.21 -33.22 4.71
C TYR A 36 0.76 -31.98 5.42
N THR A 37 1.53 -32.15 6.50
CA THR A 37 2.35 -31.07 7.07
C THR A 37 3.33 -30.53 6.03
N LEU A 38 3.98 -31.41 5.27
CA LEU A 38 4.90 -31.01 4.19
C LEU A 38 4.16 -30.33 3.04
N TYR A 39 3.00 -30.86 2.64
CA TYR A 39 2.15 -30.25 1.62
C TYR A 39 1.74 -28.82 2.03
N GLY A 40 1.14 -28.67 3.22
CA GLY A 40 0.79 -27.37 3.78
C GLY A 40 1.99 -26.44 3.93
N ALA A 41 3.16 -26.94 4.34
CA ALA A 41 4.38 -26.12 4.47
C ALA A 41 4.90 -25.60 3.13
N GLY A 42 4.83 -26.41 2.07
CA GLY A 42 5.13 -25.99 0.71
C GLY A 42 4.18 -24.88 0.25
N VAL A 43 2.87 -25.06 0.43
CA VAL A 43 1.85 -24.05 0.08
C VAL A 43 2.02 -22.78 0.90
N ASN A 44 2.28 -22.90 2.20
CA ASN A 44 2.50 -21.77 3.10
C ASN A 44 3.73 -20.95 2.72
N MET A 45 4.73 -21.55 2.08
CA MET A 45 5.87 -20.81 1.54
C MET A 45 5.41 -19.74 0.54
N LEU A 46 4.42 -20.06 -0.31
CA LEU A 46 3.92 -19.14 -1.31
C LEU A 46 2.90 -18.16 -0.71
N VAL A 47 1.93 -18.65 0.05
CA VAL A 47 0.88 -17.83 0.66
C VAL A 47 1.48 -16.89 1.72
N GLY A 48 2.18 -17.46 2.69
CA GLY A 48 2.74 -16.76 3.83
C GLY A 48 3.85 -15.78 3.47
N TYR A 49 4.70 -16.08 2.48
CA TYR A 49 5.85 -15.21 2.16
C TYR A 49 5.72 -14.39 0.89
N THR A 50 4.84 -14.74 -0.06
CA THR A 50 4.66 -13.92 -1.29
C THR A 50 3.28 -13.29 -1.41
N GLY A 51 2.31 -13.74 -0.61
CA GLY A 51 0.91 -13.30 -0.69
C GLY A 51 0.16 -13.89 -1.90
N LEU A 52 0.71 -14.90 -2.57
CA LEU A 52 0.08 -15.57 -3.70
C LEU A 52 -0.62 -16.84 -3.22
N VAL A 53 -1.89 -17.01 -3.59
CA VAL A 53 -2.71 -18.15 -3.19
C VAL A 53 -2.80 -19.16 -4.34
N PRO A 54 -2.15 -20.34 -4.24
CA PRO A 54 -2.19 -21.34 -5.31
C PRO A 54 -3.37 -22.32 -5.12
N PHE A 55 -4.55 -22.00 -5.67
CA PHE A 55 -5.72 -22.91 -5.64
C PHE A 55 -5.54 -24.18 -6.47
N GLY A 56 -4.41 -24.34 -7.15
CA GLY A 56 -4.05 -25.57 -7.85
C GLY A 56 -2.65 -26.05 -7.51
N ALA A 57 -2.30 -26.09 -6.22
CA ALA A 57 -1.05 -26.73 -5.79
C ALA A 57 -1.07 -28.25 -6.00
N SER A 58 -2.25 -28.87 -6.11
CA SER A 58 -2.43 -30.31 -6.33
C SER A 58 -1.82 -30.79 -7.66
N VAL A 59 -1.69 -29.92 -8.68
CA VAL A 59 -0.97 -30.28 -9.91
C VAL A 59 0.46 -30.78 -9.61
N PHE A 60 1.17 -30.13 -8.69
CA PHE A 60 2.52 -30.53 -8.32
C PHE A 60 2.53 -31.79 -7.47
N PHE A 61 1.53 -31.92 -6.59
CA PHE A 61 1.36 -33.07 -5.71
C PHE A 61 1.05 -34.33 -6.51
N GLY A 62 -0.05 -34.32 -7.27
CA GLY A 62 -0.53 -35.46 -8.03
C GLY A 62 0.35 -35.82 -9.23
N CYS A 63 0.93 -34.86 -9.96
CA CYS A 63 1.84 -35.21 -11.05
C CYS A 63 3.13 -35.85 -10.52
N ALA A 64 3.63 -35.42 -9.35
CA ALA A 64 4.75 -36.08 -8.67
C ALA A 64 4.37 -37.47 -8.14
N SER A 65 3.15 -37.66 -7.65
CA SER A 65 2.62 -38.98 -7.30
C SER A 65 2.66 -39.95 -8.49
N TYR A 66 2.18 -39.52 -9.66
CA TYR A 66 2.24 -40.34 -10.88
C TYR A 66 3.68 -40.59 -11.34
N ALA A 67 4.55 -39.58 -11.30
CA ALA A 67 5.96 -39.75 -11.60
C ALA A 67 6.60 -40.81 -10.69
N ALA A 68 6.33 -40.76 -9.38
CA ALA A 68 6.84 -41.73 -8.43
C ALA A 68 6.37 -43.17 -8.76
N ALA A 69 5.08 -43.34 -9.08
CA ALA A 69 4.53 -44.63 -9.48
C ALA A 69 5.19 -45.17 -10.76
N PHE A 70 5.36 -44.33 -11.79
CA PHE A 70 6.01 -44.75 -13.04
C PHE A 70 7.46 -45.20 -12.83
N PHE A 71 8.21 -44.56 -11.93
CA PHE A 71 9.58 -44.96 -11.65
C PHE A 71 9.68 -46.26 -10.86
N VAL A 72 8.77 -46.50 -9.91
CA VAL A 72 8.73 -47.75 -9.13
C VAL A 72 8.28 -48.93 -10.00
N LEU A 73 7.23 -48.76 -10.81
CA LEU A 73 6.72 -49.79 -11.73
C LEU A 73 7.64 -50.01 -12.93
N GLY A 74 8.54 -49.05 -13.20
CA GLY A 74 9.51 -49.11 -14.28
C GLY A 74 10.75 -49.96 -13.96
N ARG A 75 11.71 -49.97 -14.89
CA ARG A 75 12.90 -50.85 -14.88
C ARG A 75 13.87 -50.64 -13.70
N TYR A 76 13.77 -49.53 -12.97
CA TYR A 76 14.74 -49.12 -11.95
C TYR A 76 14.29 -49.39 -10.49
N GLY A 77 13.04 -49.78 -10.23
CA GLY A 77 12.53 -50.50 -9.04
C GLY A 77 12.83 -49.98 -7.62
N ASN A 78 13.54 -48.85 -7.46
CA ASN A 78 13.99 -48.33 -6.17
C ASN A 78 13.14 -47.14 -5.75
N ASP A 79 12.50 -47.25 -4.58
CA ASP A 79 11.61 -46.26 -3.98
C ASP A 79 12.32 -44.94 -3.61
N LEU A 80 13.56 -44.98 -3.10
CA LEU A 80 14.36 -43.78 -2.83
C LEU A 80 14.74 -43.02 -4.10
N VAL A 81 15.14 -43.76 -5.14
CA VAL A 81 15.46 -43.16 -6.45
C VAL A 81 14.21 -42.55 -7.06
N SER A 82 13.08 -43.25 -6.97
CA SER A 82 11.77 -42.74 -7.41
C SER A 82 11.41 -41.42 -6.68
N LEU A 83 11.63 -41.34 -5.37
CA LEU A 83 11.37 -40.13 -4.59
C LEU A 83 12.17 -38.93 -5.09
N VAL A 84 13.47 -39.12 -5.37
CA VAL A 84 14.34 -38.06 -5.91
C VAL A 84 13.88 -37.63 -7.30
N PHE A 85 13.61 -38.58 -8.20
CA PHE A 85 13.16 -38.27 -9.55
C PHE A 85 11.79 -37.57 -9.56
N ALA A 86 10.83 -38.03 -8.76
CA ALA A 86 9.52 -37.39 -8.64
C ALA A 86 9.63 -35.95 -8.11
N THR A 87 10.53 -35.71 -7.15
CA THR A 87 10.81 -34.38 -6.61
C THR A 87 11.43 -33.46 -7.66
N VAL A 88 12.43 -33.94 -8.40
CA VAL A 88 13.06 -33.19 -9.51
C VAL A 88 12.06 -32.91 -10.63
N PHE A 89 11.25 -33.91 -11.00
CA PHE A 89 10.17 -33.76 -11.98
C PHE A 89 9.18 -32.67 -11.56
N SER A 90 8.75 -32.66 -10.30
CA SER A 90 7.85 -31.63 -9.79
C SER A 90 8.49 -30.23 -9.77
N ALA A 91 9.77 -30.12 -9.46
CA ALA A 91 10.51 -28.86 -9.53
C ALA A 91 10.60 -28.32 -10.97
N LEU A 92 10.84 -29.20 -11.96
CA LEU A 92 10.85 -28.84 -13.38
C LEU A 92 9.45 -28.48 -13.89
N LEU A 93 8.42 -29.18 -13.42
CA LEU A 93 7.02 -28.86 -13.72
C LEU A 93 6.66 -27.47 -13.16
N ALA A 94 7.06 -27.16 -11.93
CA ALA A 94 6.88 -25.85 -11.31
C ALA A 94 7.66 -24.74 -12.04
N LEU A 95 8.85 -25.04 -12.55
CA LEU A 95 9.61 -24.14 -13.42
C LEU A 95 8.81 -23.82 -14.70
N ALA A 96 8.31 -24.84 -15.41
CA ALA A 96 7.57 -24.67 -16.66
C ALA A 96 6.23 -23.95 -16.47
N ILE A 97 5.40 -24.44 -15.54
CA ILE A 97 4.09 -23.85 -15.22
C ILE A 97 4.27 -22.42 -14.69
N GLY A 98 5.27 -22.18 -13.84
CA GLY A 98 5.56 -20.85 -13.28
C GLY A 98 5.83 -19.78 -14.32
N ALA A 99 6.50 -20.14 -15.42
CA ALA A 99 6.79 -19.21 -16.52
C ALA A 99 5.51 -18.71 -17.24
N VAL A 100 4.40 -19.46 -17.12
CA VAL A 100 3.10 -19.11 -17.69
C VAL A 100 2.24 -18.39 -16.65
N ILE A 101 2.07 -18.97 -15.45
CA ILE A 101 1.15 -18.46 -14.44
C ILE A 101 1.60 -17.08 -13.90
N LEU A 102 2.90 -16.86 -13.69
CA LEU A 102 3.42 -15.63 -13.09
C LEU A 102 3.37 -14.39 -14.01
N ARG A 103 2.91 -14.57 -15.26
CA ARG A 103 2.61 -13.45 -16.16
C ARG A 103 1.37 -12.66 -15.73
N ARG A 104 0.52 -13.26 -14.88
CA ARG A 104 -0.69 -12.64 -14.33
C ARG A 104 -0.56 -12.44 -12.82
N ARG A 105 -1.32 -11.50 -12.27
CA ARG A 105 -1.30 -11.13 -10.84
C ARG A 105 -2.68 -11.32 -10.20
N GLY A 106 -2.72 -11.40 -8.88
CA GLY A 106 -3.96 -11.44 -8.09
C GLY A 106 -4.82 -12.65 -8.44
N LEU A 107 -6.12 -12.45 -8.60
CA LEU A 107 -7.10 -13.51 -8.85
C LEU A 107 -6.76 -14.37 -10.08
N TYR A 108 -6.22 -13.77 -11.14
CA TYR A 108 -5.84 -14.50 -12.35
C TYR A 108 -4.70 -15.51 -12.12
N PHE A 109 -3.78 -15.23 -11.18
CA PHE A 109 -2.77 -16.21 -10.78
C PHE A 109 -3.45 -17.47 -10.23
N SER A 110 -4.39 -17.27 -9.30
CA SER A 110 -5.06 -18.38 -8.62
C SER A 110 -5.98 -19.17 -9.57
N LEU A 111 -6.72 -18.49 -10.44
CA LEU A 111 -7.55 -19.13 -11.48
C LEU A 111 -6.71 -19.98 -12.44
N LEU A 112 -5.54 -19.47 -12.88
CA LEU A 112 -4.65 -20.24 -13.73
C LEU A 112 -4.10 -21.47 -13.00
N THR A 113 -3.72 -21.36 -11.72
CA THR A 113 -3.27 -22.55 -10.96
C THR A 113 -4.36 -23.62 -10.89
N LEU A 114 -5.61 -23.23 -10.63
CA LEU A 114 -6.75 -24.14 -10.59
C LEU A 114 -6.99 -24.78 -11.96
N ALA A 115 -6.91 -24.02 -13.05
CA ALA A 115 -7.05 -24.54 -14.40
C ALA A 115 -6.00 -25.61 -14.72
N PHE A 116 -4.73 -25.41 -14.34
CA PHE A 116 -3.69 -26.43 -14.54
C PHE A 116 -3.97 -27.71 -13.74
N SER A 117 -4.47 -27.59 -12.51
CA SER A 117 -4.85 -28.77 -11.71
C SER A 117 -6.03 -29.51 -12.34
N GLN A 118 -7.06 -28.79 -12.78
CA GLN A 118 -8.22 -29.40 -13.45
C GLN A 118 -7.82 -30.09 -14.76
N ILE A 119 -6.97 -29.46 -15.58
CA ILE A 119 -6.46 -30.08 -16.81
C ILE A 119 -5.69 -31.36 -16.48
N ALA A 120 -4.80 -31.34 -15.49
CA ALA A 120 -4.05 -32.51 -15.08
C ALA A 120 -4.97 -33.63 -14.54
N PHE A 121 -5.97 -33.28 -13.74
CA PHE A 121 -6.99 -34.21 -13.26
C PHE A 121 -7.74 -34.88 -14.41
N GLU A 122 -8.27 -34.10 -15.37
CA GLU A 122 -9.01 -34.63 -16.52
C GLU A 122 -8.16 -35.55 -17.38
N VAL A 123 -6.89 -35.19 -17.60
CA VAL A 123 -5.93 -36.04 -18.33
C VAL A 123 -5.68 -37.34 -17.57
N ALA A 124 -5.42 -37.27 -16.27
CA ALA A 124 -5.17 -38.46 -15.45
C ALA A 124 -6.41 -39.35 -15.30
N PHE A 125 -7.60 -38.77 -15.23
CA PHE A 125 -8.85 -39.52 -15.06
C PHE A 125 -9.26 -40.22 -16.37
N LYS A 126 -9.04 -39.58 -17.53
CA LYS A 126 -9.46 -40.13 -18.84
C LYS A 126 -8.41 -40.99 -19.53
N TRP A 127 -7.12 -40.78 -19.27
CA TRP A 127 -6.04 -41.50 -19.96
C TRP A 127 -5.74 -42.87 -19.33
N THR A 128 -6.72 -43.77 -19.36
CA THR A 128 -6.68 -45.10 -18.74
C THR A 128 -5.42 -45.91 -19.08
N ALA A 129 -4.96 -45.85 -20.33
CA ALA A 129 -3.79 -46.60 -20.80
C ALA A 129 -2.48 -46.25 -20.08
N VAL A 130 -2.34 -45.02 -19.54
CA VAL A 130 -1.10 -44.53 -18.92
C VAL A 130 -1.27 -44.34 -17.42
N THR A 131 -2.39 -43.79 -16.96
CA THR A 131 -2.59 -43.43 -15.55
C THR A 131 -3.49 -44.40 -14.79
N GLY A 132 -4.03 -45.43 -15.46
CA GLY A 132 -5.05 -46.31 -14.90
C GLY A 132 -6.44 -45.68 -14.79
N GLY A 133 -6.58 -44.40 -15.19
CA GLY A 133 -7.85 -43.67 -15.20
C GLY A 133 -8.49 -43.58 -13.81
N GLU A 134 -9.76 -43.95 -13.71
CA GLU A 134 -10.53 -43.97 -12.45
C GLU A 134 -9.92 -44.92 -11.40
N ASN A 135 -9.34 -46.05 -11.82
CA ASN A 135 -8.77 -47.05 -10.92
C ASN A 135 -7.39 -46.66 -10.38
N GLY A 136 -6.73 -45.68 -11.02
CA GLY A 136 -5.36 -45.31 -10.71
C GLY A 136 -4.33 -46.40 -11.05
N LEU A 137 -3.06 -46.17 -10.69
CA LEU A 137 -2.01 -47.18 -10.80
C LEU A 137 -1.80 -47.86 -9.45
N GLN A 138 -1.88 -49.19 -9.43
CA GLN A 138 -1.71 -50.04 -8.26
C GLN A 138 -0.40 -50.84 -8.34
N GLY A 139 -0.01 -51.49 -7.24
CA GLY A 139 1.19 -52.33 -7.18
C GLY A 139 2.49 -51.55 -6.99
N VAL A 140 2.41 -50.33 -6.45
CA VAL A 140 3.59 -49.51 -6.14
C VAL A 140 4.17 -49.98 -4.81
N HIS A 141 4.90 -51.09 -4.84
CA HIS A 141 5.45 -51.67 -3.61
C HIS A 141 6.65 -50.89 -3.09
N ARG A 142 6.76 -50.84 -1.76
CA ARG A 142 7.92 -50.28 -1.05
C ARG A 142 9.04 -51.32 -0.95
N THR A 143 10.17 -51.04 -1.59
CA THR A 143 11.32 -51.97 -1.62
C THR A 143 12.32 -51.71 -0.50
N SER A 144 12.57 -50.45 -0.13
CA SER A 144 13.50 -50.09 0.96
C SER A 144 12.82 -50.03 2.33
N PHE A 145 11.50 -49.82 2.37
CA PHE A 145 10.72 -49.68 3.60
C PHE A 145 9.63 -50.76 3.71
N THR A 146 10.03 -51.97 4.07
CA THR A 146 9.14 -53.15 4.12
C THR A 146 8.10 -53.13 5.23
N THR A 147 8.25 -52.26 6.24
CA THR A 147 7.30 -52.15 7.35
C THR A 147 6.69 -50.76 7.42
N ALA A 148 5.44 -50.67 7.87
CA ALA A 148 4.78 -49.37 8.09
C ALA A 148 5.56 -48.49 9.08
N TRP A 149 6.22 -49.10 10.07
CA TRP A 149 7.04 -48.41 11.06
C TRP A 149 8.33 -47.82 10.47
N SER A 150 9.08 -48.59 9.67
CA SER A 150 10.31 -48.08 9.04
C SER A 150 9.99 -46.95 8.05
N PHE A 151 8.91 -47.07 7.30
CA PHE A 151 8.42 -46.01 6.42
C PHE A 151 7.97 -44.77 7.22
N HIS A 152 7.24 -44.95 8.32
CA HIS A 152 6.81 -43.86 9.18
C HIS A 152 7.99 -43.03 9.72
N VAL A 153 9.00 -43.70 10.28
CA VAL A 153 10.20 -43.02 10.81
C VAL A 153 10.93 -42.25 9.71
N PHE A 154 11.05 -42.83 8.52
CA PHE A 154 11.63 -42.16 7.35
C PHE A 154 10.84 -40.90 6.97
N VAL A 155 9.51 -41.00 6.85
CA VAL A 155 8.64 -39.85 6.52
C VAL A 155 8.78 -38.75 7.56
N VAL A 156 8.74 -39.07 8.85
CA VAL A 156 8.92 -38.08 9.93
C VAL A 156 10.29 -37.41 9.82
N ALA A 157 11.36 -38.17 9.58
CA ALA A 157 12.70 -37.61 9.40
C ALA A 157 12.77 -36.66 8.19
N VAL A 158 12.21 -37.06 7.05
CA VAL A 158 12.13 -36.23 5.83
C VAL A 158 11.34 -34.96 6.09
N THR A 159 10.17 -35.05 6.74
CA THR A 159 9.35 -33.88 7.08
C THR A 159 10.10 -32.90 7.99
N VAL A 160 10.81 -33.40 9.02
CA VAL A 160 11.61 -32.56 9.92
C VAL A 160 12.74 -31.85 9.16
N VAL A 161 13.46 -32.57 8.29
CA VAL A 161 14.52 -31.98 7.44
C VAL A 161 13.95 -30.93 6.49
N CYS A 162 12.80 -31.19 5.87
CA CYS A 162 12.15 -30.24 4.97
C CYS A 162 11.67 -28.98 5.71
N VAL A 163 11.07 -29.12 6.89
CA VAL A 163 10.68 -27.97 7.73
C VAL A 163 11.91 -27.17 8.16
N TRP A 164 13.03 -27.84 8.49
CA TRP A 164 14.29 -27.17 8.78
C TRP A 164 14.82 -26.41 7.55
N LEU A 165 14.82 -27.01 6.36
CA LEU A 165 15.22 -26.37 5.11
C LEU A 165 14.34 -25.16 4.78
N LEU A 166 13.02 -25.30 4.85
CA LEU A 166 12.07 -24.20 4.63
C LEU A 166 12.29 -23.06 5.63
N TRP A 167 12.56 -23.38 6.90
CA TRP A 167 12.90 -22.36 7.90
C TRP A 167 14.22 -21.66 7.57
N ARG A 168 15.26 -22.38 7.10
CA ARG A 168 16.52 -21.78 6.66
C ARG A 168 16.32 -20.87 5.45
N ILE A 169 15.52 -21.29 4.47
CA ILE A 169 15.22 -20.51 3.27
C ILE A 169 14.43 -19.26 3.62
N ALA A 170 13.42 -19.36 4.48
CA ALA A 170 12.64 -18.23 4.95
C ALA A 170 13.50 -17.13 5.62
N HIS A 171 14.56 -17.54 6.33
CA HIS A 171 15.49 -16.64 7.01
C HIS A 171 16.73 -16.27 6.21
N SER A 172 16.79 -16.70 4.95
CA SER A 172 17.87 -16.36 4.04
C SER A 172 17.65 -15.00 3.37
N PRO A 173 18.70 -14.43 2.73
CA PRO A 173 18.54 -13.27 1.86
C PRO A 173 17.34 -13.40 0.90
N PHE A 174 17.14 -14.58 0.33
CA PHE A 174 16.01 -14.86 -0.55
C PHE A 174 14.66 -14.75 0.15
N GLY A 175 14.49 -15.43 1.29
CA GLY A 175 13.24 -15.42 2.04
C GLY A 175 12.85 -14.03 2.56
N ARG A 176 13.84 -13.21 2.96
CA ARG A 176 13.60 -11.82 3.39
C ARG A 176 13.10 -10.92 2.26
N VAL A 177 13.56 -11.15 1.03
CA VAL A 177 13.04 -10.44 -0.15
C VAL A 177 11.61 -10.87 -0.45
N LEU A 178 11.25 -12.14 -0.27
CA LEU A 178 9.86 -12.58 -0.43
C LEU A 178 8.93 -11.83 0.54
N GLN A 179 9.30 -11.73 1.81
CA GLN A 179 8.53 -10.98 2.82
C GLN A 179 8.31 -9.53 2.40
N ALA A 180 9.36 -8.86 1.89
CA ALA A 180 9.26 -7.51 1.37
C ALA A 180 8.35 -7.41 0.12
N ILE A 181 8.40 -8.39 -0.79
CA ILE A 181 7.52 -8.46 -1.96
C ILE A 181 6.05 -8.61 -1.55
N ARG A 182 5.76 -9.41 -0.52
CA ARG A 182 4.42 -9.60 0.03
C ARG A 182 3.87 -8.30 0.60
N ASP A 183 4.68 -7.59 1.38
CA ASP A 183 4.28 -6.34 2.02
C ASP A 183 4.11 -5.21 1.00
N ASN A 184 5.05 -5.05 0.05
CA ASN A 184 4.96 -4.01 -0.98
C ASN A 184 5.80 -4.36 -2.24
N GLU A 185 5.15 -4.96 -3.25
CA GLU A 185 5.78 -5.36 -4.51
C GLU A 185 6.43 -4.18 -5.25
N GLN A 186 5.74 -3.04 -5.33
CA GLN A 186 6.22 -1.88 -6.08
C GLN A 186 7.49 -1.32 -5.43
N ARG A 187 7.51 -1.25 -4.09
CA ARG A 187 8.71 -0.85 -3.35
C ARG A 187 9.85 -1.81 -3.60
N ALA A 188 9.64 -3.12 -3.47
CA ALA A 188 10.69 -4.12 -3.72
C ALA A 188 11.31 -3.99 -5.14
N SER A 189 10.49 -3.74 -6.17
CA SER A 189 10.99 -3.46 -7.52
C SER A 189 11.83 -2.17 -7.58
N SER A 190 11.42 -1.11 -6.89
CA SER A 190 12.19 0.15 -6.82
C SER A 190 13.53 0.03 -6.08
N LEU A 191 13.72 -1.01 -5.26
CA LEU A 191 14.99 -1.30 -4.59
C LEU A 191 15.99 -2.05 -5.48
N GLY A 192 15.55 -2.55 -6.64
CA GLY A 192 16.40 -3.32 -7.54
C GLY A 192 16.12 -4.82 -7.57
N TYR A 193 15.05 -5.30 -6.92
CA TYR A 193 14.67 -6.72 -7.01
C TYR A 193 13.85 -7.03 -8.25
N ASN A 194 14.24 -8.09 -8.97
CA ASN A 194 13.41 -8.64 -10.03
C ASN A 194 12.32 -9.53 -9.40
N VAL A 195 11.18 -8.93 -9.07
CA VAL A 195 10.05 -9.60 -8.39
C VAL A 195 9.63 -10.89 -9.10
N HIS A 196 9.64 -10.91 -10.44
CA HIS A 196 9.27 -12.09 -11.21
C HIS A 196 10.19 -13.27 -10.94
N ARG A 197 11.52 -13.06 -10.88
CA ARG A 197 12.50 -14.12 -10.57
C ARG A 197 12.30 -14.68 -9.16
N PHE A 198 12.06 -13.82 -8.18
CA PHE A 198 11.85 -14.25 -6.78
C PHE A 198 10.54 -15.05 -6.63
N ARG A 199 9.44 -14.60 -7.24
CA ARG A 199 8.17 -15.36 -7.27
C ARG A 199 8.32 -16.70 -7.96
N HIS A 200 9.08 -16.76 -9.06
CA HIS A 200 9.33 -18.01 -9.76
C HIS A 200 10.13 -18.98 -8.91
N GLY A 201 11.18 -18.51 -8.24
CA GLY A 201 11.92 -19.32 -7.26
C GLY A 201 11.04 -19.83 -6.12
N ALA A 202 10.13 -18.99 -5.60
CA ALA A 202 9.19 -19.39 -4.55
C ALA A 202 8.22 -20.48 -5.03
N LEU A 203 7.74 -20.40 -6.28
CA LEU A 203 6.89 -21.42 -6.87
C LEU A 203 7.64 -22.74 -7.10
N ILE A 204 8.89 -22.69 -7.57
CA ILE A 204 9.73 -23.90 -7.73
C ILE A 204 9.92 -24.59 -6.38
N LEU A 205 10.24 -23.84 -5.32
CA LEU A 205 10.35 -24.39 -3.97
C LEU A 205 9.02 -25.01 -3.52
N THR A 206 7.90 -24.30 -3.73
CA THR A 206 6.55 -24.81 -3.43
C THR A 206 6.31 -26.14 -4.14
N GLY A 207 6.45 -26.19 -5.47
CA GLY A 207 6.25 -27.42 -6.23
C GLY A 207 7.19 -28.55 -5.82
N THR A 208 8.44 -28.23 -5.44
CA THR A 208 9.40 -29.23 -4.96
C THR A 208 8.93 -29.90 -3.66
N PHE A 209 8.58 -29.13 -2.64
CA PHE A 209 8.14 -29.68 -1.34
C PHE A 209 6.75 -30.32 -1.42
N VAL A 210 5.84 -29.72 -2.20
CA VAL A 210 4.51 -30.28 -2.45
C VAL A 210 4.61 -31.59 -3.23
N GLY A 211 5.45 -31.64 -4.28
CA GLY A 211 5.69 -32.85 -5.06
C GLY A 211 6.36 -33.96 -4.26
N LEU A 212 7.29 -33.62 -3.37
CA LEU A 212 7.87 -34.58 -2.43
C LEU A 212 6.78 -35.20 -1.52
N GLY A 213 5.84 -34.38 -1.02
CA GLY A 213 4.67 -34.87 -0.30
C GLY A 213 3.82 -35.85 -1.11
N GLY A 214 3.57 -35.53 -2.39
CA GLY A 214 2.81 -36.38 -3.30
C GLY A 214 3.49 -37.74 -3.56
N ALA A 215 4.80 -37.74 -3.75
CA ALA A 215 5.58 -38.97 -3.92
C ALA A 215 5.60 -39.83 -2.65
N LEU A 216 5.73 -39.22 -1.47
CA LEU A 216 5.62 -39.94 -0.19
C LEU A 216 4.22 -40.53 0.01
N LEU A 217 3.16 -39.80 -0.39
CA LEU A 217 1.79 -40.32 -0.33
C LEU A 217 1.61 -41.56 -1.21
N THR A 218 2.16 -41.55 -2.42
CA THR A 218 2.12 -42.70 -3.34
C THR A 218 2.77 -43.94 -2.74
N LEU A 219 3.92 -43.78 -2.08
CA LEU A 219 4.58 -44.89 -1.37
C LEU A 219 3.80 -45.34 -0.13
N MET A 220 3.10 -44.42 0.55
CA MET A 220 2.26 -44.75 1.70
C MET A 220 1.03 -45.58 1.31
N LEU A 221 0.37 -45.20 0.21
CA LEU A 221 -0.83 -45.86 -0.31
C LEU A 221 -0.51 -47.10 -1.16
N GLU A 222 0.76 -47.29 -1.53
CA GLU A 222 1.21 -48.30 -2.51
C GLU A 222 0.45 -48.21 -3.85
N GLY A 223 0.06 -46.99 -4.22
CA GLY A 223 -0.71 -46.67 -5.41
C GLY A 223 -0.87 -45.17 -5.62
N VAL A 224 -1.38 -44.78 -6.79
CA VAL A 224 -1.68 -43.38 -7.14
C VAL A 224 -3.04 -43.26 -7.81
N TYR A 225 -3.79 -42.22 -7.43
CA TYR A 225 -5.16 -41.98 -7.90
C TYR A 225 -5.30 -40.58 -8.52
N ALA A 226 -6.18 -40.46 -9.51
CA ALA A 226 -6.43 -39.19 -10.19
C ALA A 226 -6.93 -38.10 -9.25
N ASN A 227 -7.66 -38.46 -8.17
CA ASN A 227 -8.16 -37.50 -7.18
C ASN A 227 -7.05 -36.64 -6.55
N ASN A 228 -5.80 -37.13 -6.49
CA ASN A 228 -4.64 -36.36 -6.02
C ASN A 228 -4.37 -35.07 -6.82
N LEU A 229 -4.92 -34.96 -8.04
CA LEU A 229 -4.84 -33.80 -8.92
C LEU A 229 -6.06 -32.88 -8.83
N SER A 230 -7.11 -33.28 -8.10
CA SER A 230 -8.35 -32.52 -8.03
C SER A 230 -8.12 -31.16 -7.37
N TRP A 231 -8.95 -30.18 -7.72
CA TRP A 231 -8.90 -28.86 -7.09
C TRP A 231 -9.39 -28.91 -5.63
N GLN A 232 -10.26 -29.88 -5.29
CA GLN A 232 -10.69 -30.12 -3.91
C GLN A 232 -9.48 -30.45 -3.03
N HIS A 233 -8.62 -31.37 -3.50
CA HIS A 233 -7.36 -31.68 -2.81
C HIS A 233 -6.34 -30.54 -2.79
N ALA A 234 -6.38 -29.61 -3.75
CA ALA A 234 -5.62 -28.36 -3.61
C ALA A 234 -6.18 -27.48 -2.49
N GLY A 235 -7.52 -27.41 -2.38
CA GLY A 235 -8.23 -26.74 -1.31
C GLY A 235 -7.79 -27.20 0.07
N ASP A 236 -7.72 -28.51 0.31
CA ASP A 236 -7.37 -29.08 1.62
C ASP A 236 -6.05 -28.53 2.17
N SER A 237 -5.01 -28.44 1.33
CA SER A 237 -3.71 -27.90 1.74
C SER A 237 -3.77 -26.42 2.15
N LEU A 238 -4.60 -25.63 1.47
CA LEU A 238 -4.81 -24.22 1.79
C LEU A 238 -5.62 -24.09 3.09
N LEU A 239 -6.66 -24.90 3.24
CA LEU A 239 -7.49 -25.03 4.43
C LEU A 239 -6.64 -25.35 5.67
N MET A 240 -5.80 -26.37 5.59
CA MET A 240 -4.84 -26.73 6.64
C MET A 240 -3.91 -25.56 6.97
N THR A 241 -3.35 -24.91 5.94
CA THR A 241 -2.43 -23.78 6.13
C THR A 241 -3.12 -22.58 6.82
N VAL A 242 -4.35 -22.28 6.45
CA VAL A 242 -5.15 -21.19 7.05
C VAL A 242 -5.57 -21.53 8.47
N LEU A 243 -6.14 -22.72 8.69
CA LEU A 243 -6.56 -23.22 9.99
C LEU A 243 -5.39 -23.23 10.99
N GLY A 244 -4.23 -23.69 10.55
CA GLY A 244 -3.01 -23.72 11.34
C GLY A 244 -2.40 -22.35 11.63
N GLY A 245 -2.53 -21.40 10.69
CA GLY A 245 -2.00 -20.05 10.77
C GLY A 245 -0.95 -19.76 9.71
N VAL A 246 -1.37 -19.04 8.66
CA VAL A 246 -0.55 -18.68 7.48
C VAL A 246 0.73 -17.91 7.88
N HIS A 247 0.66 -17.10 8.93
CA HIS A 247 1.78 -16.26 9.37
C HIS A 247 2.77 -16.96 10.33
N HIS A 248 2.69 -18.29 10.43
CA HIS A 248 3.53 -19.06 11.32
C HIS A 248 4.18 -20.26 10.64
N VAL A 249 5.42 -20.56 11.03
CA VAL A 249 6.17 -21.71 10.48
C VAL A 249 5.55 -23.05 10.90
N LEU A 250 4.98 -23.11 12.12
CA LEU A 250 4.31 -24.31 12.64
C LEU A 250 2.84 -24.42 12.23
N GLY A 251 2.28 -23.41 11.57
CA GLY A 251 0.88 -23.41 11.15
C GLY A 251 0.50 -24.69 10.38
N PRO A 252 1.22 -25.06 9.31
CA PRO A 252 0.94 -26.28 8.55
C PRO A 252 0.88 -27.58 9.37
N LEU A 253 1.69 -27.70 10.42
CA LEU A 253 1.66 -28.87 11.30
C LEU A 253 0.34 -28.94 12.07
N TRP A 254 -0.02 -27.86 12.76
CA TRP A 254 -1.27 -27.81 13.52
C TRP A 254 -2.48 -27.95 12.62
N GLY A 255 -2.43 -27.30 11.45
CA GLY A 255 -3.44 -27.40 10.41
C GLY A 255 -3.67 -28.84 9.94
N ALA A 256 -2.60 -29.57 9.62
CA ALA A 256 -2.67 -30.97 9.21
C ALA A 256 -3.20 -31.87 10.33
N ILE A 257 -2.73 -31.69 11.57
CA ILE A 257 -3.23 -32.43 12.74
C ILE A 257 -4.73 -32.21 12.91
N ALA A 258 -5.18 -30.95 13.00
CA ALA A 258 -6.57 -30.65 13.26
C ALA A 258 -7.49 -31.08 12.11
N PHE A 259 -7.08 -30.83 10.85
CA PHE A 259 -7.85 -31.22 9.69
C PHE A 259 -8.02 -32.73 9.61
N ILE A 260 -6.91 -33.50 9.62
CA ILE A 260 -6.94 -34.95 9.43
C ILE A 260 -7.62 -35.65 10.61
N MET A 261 -7.35 -35.23 11.85
CA MET A 261 -8.02 -35.83 13.01
C MET A 261 -9.52 -35.54 13.02
N LEU A 262 -9.93 -34.33 12.61
CA LEU A 262 -11.35 -33.99 12.55
C LEU A 262 -12.04 -34.70 11.38
N GLU A 263 -11.39 -34.80 10.22
CA GLU A 263 -11.86 -35.59 9.07
C GLU A 263 -12.04 -37.06 9.45
N ASP A 264 -11.03 -37.71 10.05
CA ASP A 264 -11.08 -39.11 10.49
C ASP A 264 -12.25 -39.36 11.47
N ARG A 265 -12.44 -38.47 12.44
CA ARG A 265 -13.52 -38.60 13.44
C ARG A 265 -14.90 -38.32 12.89
N LEU A 266 -15.06 -37.31 12.04
CA LEU A 266 -16.37 -36.96 11.49
C LEU A 266 -16.80 -37.93 10.38
N SER A 267 -15.87 -38.36 9.52
CA SER A 267 -16.15 -39.33 8.46
C SER A 267 -16.54 -40.71 9.01
N ALA A 268 -16.01 -41.08 10.19
CA ALA A 268 -16.44 -42.28 10.90
C ALA A 268 -17.89 -42.22 11.43
N VAL A 269 -18.47 -41.02 11.57
CA VAL A 269 -19.83 -40.82 12.10
C VAL A 269 -20.84 -40.54 10.99
N THR A 270 -20.46 -39.80 9.95
CA THR A 270 -21.35 -39.44 8.84
C THR A 270 -20.61 -39.33 7.51
N GLU A 271 -21.24 -39.82 6.45
CA GLU A 271 -20.74 -39.66 5.08
C GLU A 271 -20.69 -38.18 4.65
N ASN A 272 -21.58 -37.34 5.21
CA ASN A 272 -21.70 -35.92 4.89
C ASN A 272 -20.92 -35.02 5.86
N TRP A 273 -19.75 -35.47 6.33
CA TRP A 273 -18.96 -34.79 7.35
C TRP A 273 -18.62 -33.33 7.02
N TRP A 274 -18.55 -32.98 5.73
CA TRP A 274 -18.38 -31.61 5.25
C TRP A 274 -19.44 -30.62 5.78
N LEU A 275 -20.69 -31.07 6.00
CA LEU A 275 -21.76 -30.21 6.54
C LEU A 275 -21.49 -29.76 7.98
N VAL A 276 -20.74 -30.55 8.75
CA VAL A 276 -20.35 -30.21 10.13
C VAL A 276 -19.00 -29.50 10.13
N PHE A 277 -18.07 -29.97 9.29
CA PHE A 277 -16.71 -29.44 9.21
C PHE A 277 -16.67 -27.98 8.72
N ALA A 278 -17.40 -27.65 7.65
CA ALA A 278 -17.35 -26.31 7.06
C ALA A 278 -17.83 -25.20 8.01
N PRO A 279 -18.93 -25.34 8.77
CA PRO A 279 -19.31 -24.37 9.80
C PRO A 279 -18.28 -24.21 10.92
N ILE A 280 -17.69 -25.32 11.41
CA ILE A 280 -16.64 -25.27 12.45
C ILE A 280 -15.45 -24.46 11.95
N LEU A 281 -14.99 -24.76 10.75
CA LEU A 281 -13.91 -24.03 10.11
C LEU A 281 -14.26 -22.56 9.91
N MET A 282 -15.47 -22.25 9.44
CA MET A 282 -15.90 -20.86 9.21
C MET A 282 -15.93 -20.08 10.52
N LEU A 283 -16.50 -20.65 11.58
CA LEU A 283 -16.49 -20.06 12.92
C LEU A 283 -15.06 -19.85 13.42
N PHE A 284 -14.18 -20.83 13.22
CA PHE A 284 -12.78 -20.73 13.60
C PHE A 284 -12.06 -19.62 12.81
N ALA A 285 -12.24 -19.54 11.50
CA ALA A 285 -11.63 -18.51 10.66
C ALA A 285 -12.12 -17.09 11.02
N LEU A 286 -13.40 -16.95 11.43
CA LEU A 286 -13.97 -15.68 11.87
C LEU A 286 -13.47 -15.26 13.26
N THR A 287 -13.23 -16.21 14.16
CA THR A 287 -12.83 -15.94 15.56
C THR A 287 -11.32 -15.89 15.76
N SER A 288 -10.54 -16.59 14.93
CA SER A 288 -9.10 -16.73 15.06
C SER A 288 -8.39 -16.38 13.73
N PRO A 289 -8.28 -15.07 13.38
CA PRO A 289 -7.69 -14.64 12.11
C PRO A 289 -6.20 -14.99 11.95
N GLU A 290 -5.49 -15.30 13.05
CA GLU A 290 -4.08 -15.74 13.03
C GLU A 290 -3.92 -17.28 13.01
N GLY A 291 -5.03 -18.04 12.97
CA GLY A 291 -5.04 -19.50 13.05
C GLY A 291 -4.69 -20.06 14.44
N MET A 292 -4.56 -21.38 14.54
CA MET A 292 -4.36 -22.07 15.83
C MET A 292 -3.07 -21.65 16.53
N GLN A 293 -1.99 -21.44 15.76
CA GLN A 293 -0.72 -21.00 16.32
C GLN A 293 -0.82 -19.58 16.92
N GLY A 294 -1.59 -18.67 16.31
CA GLY A 294 -1.81 -17.33 16.85
C GLY A 294 -2.59 -17.33 18.16
N LEU A 295 -3.63 -18.17 18.26
CA LEU A 295 -4.39 -18.35 19.51
C LEU A 295 -3.49 -18.84 20.65
N TRP A 296 -2.61 -19.81 20.38
CA TRP A 296 -1.63 -20.29 21.36
C TRP A 296 -0.67 -19.19 21.80
N GLN A 297 -0.18 -18.36 20.87
CA GLN A 297 0.73 -17.26 21.21
C GLN A 297 0.06 -16.20 22.08
N ARG A 298 -1.23 -15.89 21.84
CA ARG A 298 -2.01 -14.94 22.65
C ARG A 298 -2.23 -15.46 24.07
N LEU A 299 -2.50 -16.76 24.22
CA LEU A 299 -2.72 -17.39 25.53
C LEU A 299 -1.43 -17.46 26.37
N PHE A 300 -0.27 -17.70 25.75
CA PHE A 300 1.01 -17.88 26.45
C PHE A 300 1.96 -16.66 26.39
N GLY A 301 1.52 -15.54 25.82
CA GLY A 301 2.24 -14.26 25.82
C GLY A 301 3.60 -14.25 25.11
N ARG A 302 3.86 -15.18 24.17
CA ARG A 302 5.16 -15.32 23.49
C ARG A 302 5.01 -15.39 21.97
N GLN A 303 5.34 -14.30 21.27
CA GLN A 303 5.42 -14.28 19.81
C GLN A 303 6.69 -15.01 19.32
N ARG A 304 6.59 -16.35 19.17
CA ARG A 304 7.70 -17.19 18.66
C ARG A 304 7.34 -17.89 17.36
N TRP A 305 8.28 -17.94 16.42
CA TRP A 305 8.17 -18.65 15.14
C TRP A 305 7.14 -18.07 14.15
N THR A 306 6.96 -16.74 14.20
CA THR A 306 6.37 -15.93 13.14
C THR A 306 7.28 -15.94 11.89
N LEU A 307 6.70 -15.67 10.71
CA LEU A 307 7.50 -15.57 9.47
C LEU A 307 8.53 -14.42 9.51
N VAL A 308 8.26 -13.39 10.32
CA VAL A 308 9.15 -12.25 10.55
C VAL A 308 9.88 -12.46 11.89
N ARG A 309 11.20 -12.27 11.91
CA ARG A 309 11.96 -12.23 13.18
C ARG A 309 11.69 -10.89 13.90
N PRO A 310 11.34 -10.91 15.19
CA PRO A 310 11.27 -9.68 15.99
C PRO A 310 12.67 -9.15 16.32
N ASP A 311 13.65 -10.03 16.46
CA ASP A 311 15.02 -9.65 16.78
C ASP A 311 15.70 -9.00 15.57
N ILE A 312 16.52 -7.99 15.83
CA ILE A 312 17.44 -7.38 14.86
C ILE A 312 18.89 -7.71 15.26
N PRO A 313 19.86 -7.67 14.33
CA PRO A 313 21.28 -7.71 14.67
C PRO A 313 21.61 -6.66 15.73
N GLN A 314 22.56 -6.93 16.63
CA GLN A 314 22.94 -5.96 17.66
C GLN A 314 23.52 -4.69 17.04
N ARG A 315 23.22 -3.54 17.66
CA ARG A 315 23.82 -2.25 17.31
C ARG A 315 25.31 -2.31 17.68
N PRO A 316 26.24 -2.01 16.77
CA PRO A 316 27.65 -1.91 17.11
C PRO A 316 27.90 -0.69 18.01
N ASP A 317 28.87 -0.79 18.91
CA ASP A 317 29.23 0.31 19.84
C ASP A 317 29.64 1.59 19.10
N ILE A 318 30.30 1.43 17.95
CA ILE A 318 30.70 2.51 17.05
C ILE A 318 30.07 2.26 15.67
N ILE A 319 29.16 3.14 15.27
CA ILE A 319 28.58 3.13 13.92
C ILE A 319 29.52 3.90 12.99
N ALA A 320 29.99 3.23 11.94
CA ALA A 320 30.78 3.90 10.91
C ALA A 320 29.92 4.99 10.21
N PRO A 321 30.43 6.21 10.03
CA PRO A 321 29.70 7.27 9.34
C PRO A 321 29.25 6.82 7.95
N PHE A 322 28.06 7.25 7.52
CA PHE A 322 27.59 6.97 6.18
C PHE A 322 28.51 7.60 5.13
N ALA A 323 29.26 6.75 4.41
CA ALA A 323 30.01 7.15 3.24
C ALA A 323 29.16 6.91 1.98
N SER A 324 28.88 7.95 1.21
CA SER A 324 28.19 7.77 -0.07
C SER A 324 29.07 6.97 -1.03
N SER A 325 28.47 6.07 -1.81
CA SER A 325 29.14 5.43 -2.96
C SER A 325 29.53 6.46 -4.03
N THR A 326 28.95 7.66 -3.96
CA THR A 326 29.29 8.81 -4.81
C THR A 326 30.33 9.75 -4.21
N ALA A 327 30.94 9.43 -3.07
CA ALA A 327 32.05 10.22 -2.53
C ALA A 327 33.20 10.22 -3.56
N GLY A 328 33.39 11.34 -4.26
CA GLY A 328 34.34 11.48 -5.37
C GLY A 328 33.71 11.81 -6.74
N PHE A 329 32.38 11.92 -6.86
CA PHE A 329 31.79 12.52 -8.07
C PHE A 329 32.17 13.98 -8.15
N GLU A 330 32.76 14.40 -9.28
CA GLU A 330 32.94 15.82 -9.59
C GLU A 330 31.58 16.51 -9.56
N ARG A 331 31.46 17.59 -8.78
CA ARG A 331 30.24 18.39 -8.71
C ARG A 331 29.93 18.94 -10.11
N GLY A 332 28.68 18.82 -10.55
CA GLY A 332 28.26 19.27 -11.87
C GLY A 332 28.41 18.23 -12.99
N LYS A 333 28.94 17.03 -12.72
CA LYS A 333 28.94 15.91 -13.67
C LYS A 333 27.50 15.59 -14.09
N LEU A 334 27.26 15.45 -15.40
CA LEU A 334 25.95 15.05 -15.94
C LEU A 334 25.64 13.61 -15.52
N LEU A 335 24.54 13.43 -14.76
CA LEU A 335 24.10 12.13 -14.26
C LEU A 335 22.92 11.58 -15.06
N LEU A 336 21.91 12.39 -15.35
CA LEU A 336 20.72 12.00 -16.09
C LEU A 336 20.47 13.01 -17.20
N GLN A 337 20.14 12.50 -18.39
CA GLN A 337 19.73 13.31 -19.52
C GLN A 337 18.51 12.70 -20.19
N THR A 338 17.51 13.52 -20.52
CA THR A 338 16.38 13.10 -21.34
C THR A 338 16.39 13.85 -22.67
N PHE A 339 16.05 13.13 -23.74
CA PHE A 339 15.94 13.70 -25.09
C PHE A 339 14.55 13.44 -25.66
N ALA A 340 13.82 14.51 -25.95
CA ALA A 340 12.48 14.54 -26.49
C ALA A 340 11.52 13.55 -25.79
N LEU A 341 11.65 13.41 -24.47
CA LEU A 341 10.92 12.37 -23.73
C LEU A 341 9.42 12.64 -23.74
N SER A 342 8.65 11.67 -24.22
CA SER A 342 7.23 11.85 -24.51
C SER A 342 6.37 10.70 -23.98
N LYS A 343 5.16 11.02 -23.51
CA LYS A 343 4.16 10.04 -23.10
C LYS A 343 2.75 10.38 -23.55
N ASN A 344 2.17 9.42 -24.28
CA ASN A 344 0.79 9.45 -24.73
C ASN A 344 -0.01 8.31 -24.09
N PHE A 345 -1.22 8.62 -23.62
CA PHE A 345 -2.22 7.67 -23.14
C PHE A 345 -3.46 7.79 -24.04
N GLY A 346 -3.54 6.97 -25.09
CA GLY A 346 -4.54 7.16 -26.13
C GLY A 346 -4.35 8.54 -26.79
N SER A 347 -5.39 9.38 -26.74
CA SER A 347 -5.36 10.75 -27.26
C SER A 347 -4.79 11.79 -26.27
N LEU A 348 -4.61 11.44 -24.99
CA LEU A 348 -4.08 12.37 -23.98
C LEU A 348 -2.55 12.39 -24.01
N VAL A 349 -1.98 13.55 -24.38
CA VAL A 349 -0.54 13.80 -24.30
C VAL A 349 -0.22 14.38 -22.92
N THR A 350 0.57 13.65 -22.14
CA THR A 350 0.89 14.01 -20.74
C THR A 350 2.32 14.53 -20.56
N ALA A 351 3.21 14.17 -21.47
CA ALA A 351 4.54 14.75 -21.62
C ALA A 351 4.87 14.79 -23.12
N ARG A 352 5.34 15.92 -23.63
CA ARG A 352 5.66 16.15 -25.04
C ARG A 352 7.05 16.75 -25.13
N SER A 353 7.99 15.96 -25.66
CA SER A 353 9.35 16.35 -25.96
C SER A 353 10.06 17.05 -24.79
N VAL A 354 10.06 16.43 -23.61
CA VAL A 354 10.67 17.01 -22.42
C VAL A 354 12.17 16.67 -22.39
N ASP A 355 13.01 17.70 -22.49
CA ASP A 355 14.46 17.65 -22.36
C ASP A 355 14.87 18.12 -20.96
N LEU A 356 15.69 17.35 -20.26
CA LEU A 356 16.11 17.65 -18.89
C LEU A 356 17.52 17.13 -18.66
N GLU A 357 18.34 17.93 -17.96
CA GLU A 357 19.64 17.54 -17.43
C GLU A 357 19.64 17.56 -15.91
N VAL A 358 20.12 16.49 -15.29
CA VAL A 358 20.37 16.41 -13.85
C VAL A 358 21.83 16.13 -13.61
N ARG A 359 22.45 16.91 -12.72
CA ARG A 359 23.87 16.88 -12.44
C ARG A 359 24.14 16.45 -11.00
N SER A 360 25.32 15.88 -10.73
CA SER A 360 25.77 15.52 -9.39
C SER A 360 25.98 16.78 -8.53
N GLY A 361 25.66 16.70 -7.24
CA GLY A 361 25.93 17.80 -6.31
C GLY A 361 25.04 19.03 -6.52
N VAL A 362 23.89 18.83 -7.19
CA VAL A 362 22.91 19.87 -7.55
C VAL A 362 21.53 19.38 -7.15
N LEU A 363 20.82 20.18 -6.36
CA LEU A 363 19.42 19.99 -6.03
C LEU A 363 18.55 20.64 -7.11
N HIS A 364 18.07 19.82 -8.04
CA HIS A 364 17.20 20.25 -9.13
C HIS A 364 15.74 19.98 -8.75
N SER A 365 14.89 21.00 -8.73
CA SER A 365 13.45 20.82 -8.51
C SER A 365 12.63 20.97 -9.78
N ILE A 366 11.57 20.18 -9.88
CA ILE A 366 10.54 20.26 -10.91
C ILE A 366 9.26 20.79 -10.27
N ILE A 367 8.78 21.91 -10.80
CA ILE A 367 7.51 22.51 -10.41
C ILE A 367 6.54 22.55 -11.59
N GLY A 368 5.27 22.77 -11.31
CA GLY A 368 4.22 22.95 -12.30
C GLY A 368 2.83 22.87 -11.66
N PRO A 369 1.79 23.45 -12.27
CA PRO A 369 0.43 23.34 -11.76
C PRO A 369 -0.09 21.88 -11.80
N ASN A 370 -1.23 21.64 -11.15
CA ASN A 370 -1.88 20.34 -11.14
C ASN A 370 -2.23 19.88 -12.57
N GLY A 371 -1.86 18.65 -12.92
CA GLY A 371 -2.05 18.11 -14.27
C GLY A 371 -0.95 18.47 -15.28
N ALA A 372 0.13 19.15 -14.86
CA ALA A 372 1.26 19.47 -15.74
C ALA A 372 2.05 18.26 -16.26
N GLY A 373 1.87 17.06 -15.69
CA GLY A 373 2.57 15.84 -16.08
C GLY A 373 3.79 15.46 -15.24
N LYS A 374 4.04 16.15 -14.11
CA LYS A 374 5.21 15.93 -13.21
C LYS A 374 5.38 14.46 -12.79
N THR A 375 4.35 13.88 -12.18
CA THR A 375 4.37 12.48 -11.72
C THR A 375 4.56 11.51 -12.89
N THR A 376 3.91 11.76 -14.03
CA THR A 376 4.09 10.94 -15.24
C THR A 376 5.53 10.98 -15.73
N PHE A 377 6.15 12.16 -15.74
CA PHE A 377 7.55 12.33 -16.11
C PHE A 377 8.48 11.57 -15.15
N PHE A 378 8.29 11.72 -13.84
CA PHE A 378 9.02 10.97 -12.81
C PHE A 378 8.87 9.45 -12.92
N ASN A 379 7.66 8.98 -13.26
CA ASN A 379 7.41 7.56 -13.51
C ASN A 379 8.17 7.05 -14.75
N MET A 380 8.41 7.90 -15.76
CA MET A 380 9.27 7.55 -16.88
C MET A 380 10.75 7.51 -16.50
N LEU A 381 11.23 8.46 -15.68
CA LEU A 381 12.64 8.47 -15.22
C LEU A 381 12.98 7.26 -14.33
N SER A 382 12.04 6.84 -13.49
CA SER A 382 12.21 5.67 -12.62
C SER A 382 11.94 4.34 -13.33
N GLY A 383 11.40 4.34 -14.55
CA GLY A 383 11.05 3.13 -15.29
C GLY A 383 9.77 2.44 -14.79
N ALA A 384 8.95 3.13 -13.99
CA ALA A 384 7.59 2.69 -13.62
C ALA A 384 6.65 2.74 -14.82
N LEU A 385 6.89 3.69 -15.72
CA LEU A 385 6.14 3.91 -16.94
C LEU A 385 7.08 3.92 -18.14
N LYS A 386 6.75 3.16 -19.19
CA LYS A 386 7.52 3.21 -20.44
C LYS A 386 7.17 4.49 -21.22
N PRO A 387 8.17 5.25 -21.70
CA PRO A 387 7.93 6.37 -22.60
C PRO A 387 7.33 5.89 -23.93
N SER A 388 6.57 6.77 -24.58
CA SER A 388 6.04 6.55 -25.93
C SER A 388 7.03 6.99 -27.02
N GLY A 389 7.97 7.88 -26.68
CA GLY A 389 9.04 8.36 -27.56
C GLY A 389 10.14 9.08 -26.77
N GLY A 390 11.25 9.37 -27.43
CA GLY A 390 12.46 9.93 -26.82
C GLY A 390 13.36 8.90 -26.14
N SER A 391 14.41 9.38 -25.48
CA SER A 391 15.38 8.55 -24.76
C SER A 391 15.78 9.11 -23.40
N ILE A 392 16.33 8.24 -22.56
CA ILE A 392 16.83 8.56 -21.22
C ILE A 392 18.22 7.93 -21.09
N ALA A 393 19.23 8.76 -20.87
CA ALA A 393 20.60 8.32 -20.56
C ALA A 393 20.91 8.59 -19.09
N PHE A 394 21.53 7.62 -18.42
CA PHE A 394 21.97 7.73 -17.03
C PHE A 394 23.43 7.29 -16.89
N ASP A 395 24.30 8.18 -16.40
CA ASP A 395 25.75 7.99 -16.28
C ASP A 395 26.36 7.43 -17.58
N GLY A 396 25.95 8.01 -18.72
CA GLY A 396 26.36 7.60 -20.08
C GLY A 396 25.66 6.35 -20.64
N THR A 397 24.82 5.66 -19.86
CA THR A 397 24.14 4.42 -20.29
C THR A 397 22.68 4.70 -20.67
N ASP A 398 22.23 4.21 -21.83
CA ASP A 398 20.80 4.28 -22.20
C ASP A 398 19.96 3.37 -21.28
N VAL A 399 19.04 3.98 -20.54
CA VAL A 399 18.10 3.30 -19.63
C VAL A 399 16.65 3.35 -20.12
N THR A 400 16.39 3.90 -21.32
CA THR A 400 15.05 4.17 -21.86
C THR A 400 14.09 2.98 -21.72
N ARG A 401 14.55 1.76 -22.05
CA ARG A 401 13.75 0.52 -21.95
C ARG A 401 14.03 -0.31 -20.71
N ALA A 402 15.01 0.09 -19.89
CA ALA A 402 15.38 -0.62 -18.68
C ALA A 402 14.23 -0.57 -17.66
N PRO A 403 13.80 -1.72 -17.08
CA PRO A 403 12.77 -1.75 -16.06
C PRO A 403 13.28 -1.12 -14.76
N MET A 404 12.35 -0.69 -13.90
CA MET A 404 12.64 -0.01 -12.63
C MET A 404 13.73 -0.68 -11.79
N HIS A 405 13.69 -2.01 -11.63
CA HIS A 405 14.68 -2.72 -10.83
C HIS A 405 16.11 -2.70 -11.41
N VAL A 406 16.25 -2.54 -12.73
CA VAL A 406 17.57 -2.37 -13.36
C VAL A 406 18.07 -0.94 -13.13
N ARG A 407 17.19 0.07 -13.27
CA ARG A 407 17.53 1.47 -13.01
C ARG A 407 17.94 1.71 -11.56
N ALA A 408 17.24 1.08 -10.62
CA ALA A 408 17.62 1.10 -9.20
C ALA A 408 19.03 0.51 -8.98
N ARG A 409 19.36 -0.61 -9.63
CA ARG A 409 20.72 -1.20 -9.58
C ARG A 409 21.82 -0.31 -10.16
N LEU A 410 21.48 0.55 -11.12
CA LEU A 410 22.43 1.52 -11.68
C LEU A 410 22.65 2.72 -10.73
N GLY A 411 21.75 2.93 -9.76
CA GLY A 411 21.82 4.01 -8.78
C GLY A 411 20.75 5.09 -8.93
N ILE A 412 19.62 4.82 -9.59
CA ILE A 412 18.45 5.72 -9.59
C ILE A 412 17.52 5.32 -8.44
N GLY A 413 17.60 6.04 -7.32
CA GLY A 413 16.70 5.87 -6.18
C GLY A 413 15.42 6.68 -6.33
N ARG A 414 14.29 6.12 -5.90
CA ARG A 414 12.98 6.78 -5.93
C ARG A 414 12.29 6.72 -4.57
N SER A 415 11.82 7.86 -4.07
CA SER A 415 10.75 7.94 -3.07
C SER A 415 9.39 8.10 -3.77
N PHE A 416 8.30 7.76 -3.08
CA PHE A 416 6.95 7.83 -3.66
C PHE A 416 6.13 8.93 -2.99
N GLN A 417 5.21 9.52 -3.76
CA GLN A 417 4.27 10.54 -3.29
C GLN A 417 3.49 10.05 -2.05
N ILE A 418 2.91 8.84 -2.16
CA ILE A 418 2.35 8.11 -1.02
C ILE A 418 3.49 7.29 -0.39
N LEU A 419 3.74 7.49 0.90
CA LEU A 419 4.76 6.79 1.67
C LEU A 419 4.77 5.29 1.35
N SER A 420 5.88 4.81 0.80
CA SER A 420 6.03 3.43 0.34
C SER A 420 7.14 2.72 1.13
N ILE A 421 6.75 2.19 2.29
CA ILE A 421 7.60 1.40 3.20
C ILE A 421 7.04 -0.02 3.35
N PHE A 422 7.77 -0.92 4.02
CA PHE A 422 7.28 -2.24 4.41
C PHE A 422 6.73 -2.18 5.85
N PRO A 423 5.40 -2.05 6.04
CA PRO A 423 4.81 -1.68 7.33
C PRO A 423 4.96 -2.77 8.40
N ASN A 424 4.98 -4.04 8.00
CA ASN A 424 5.07 -5.18 8.94
C ASN A 424 6.51 -5.61 9.23
N LEU A 425 7.49 -4.91 8.63
CA LEU A 425 8.90 -5.10 8.91
C LEU A 425 9.40 -4.02 9.88
N THR A 426 10.47 -4.32 10.60
CA THR A 426 11.13 -3.33 11.46
C THR A 426 11.80 -2.24 10.63
N VAL A 427 12.11 -1.11 11.28
CA VAL A 427 12.89 -0.01 10.69
C VAL A 427 14.23 -0.53 10.15
N PHE A 428 14.91 -1.38 10.91
CA PHE A 428 16.14 -2.04 10.48
C PHE A 428 15.94 -2.90 9.24
N GLU A 429 14.91 -3.75 9.22
CA GLU A 429 14.67 -4.64 8.07
C GLU A 429 14.34 -3.89 6.79
N ASN A 430 13.61 -2.78 6.90
CA ASN A 430 13.28 -1.93 5.77
C ASN A 430 14.55 -1.46 5.04
N VAL A 431 15.54 -0.97 5.79
CA VAL A 431 16.82 -0.51 5.24
C VAL A 431 17.70 -1.70 4.85
N ARG A 432 17.75 -2.77 5.65
CA ARG A 432 18.58 -3.95 5.38
C ARG A 432 18.22 -4.64 4.07
N VAL A 433 16.93 -4.83 3.79
CA VAL A 433 16.47 -5.42 2.52
C VAL A 433 16.87 -4.54 1.34
N ALA A 434 16.89 -3.22 1.48
CA ALA A 434 17.37 -2.31 0.44
C ALA A 434 18.89 -2.42 0.22
N VAL A 435 19.70 -2.38 1.30
CA VAL A 435 21.16 -2.56 1.22
C VAL A 435 21.54 -3.88 0.54
N GLN A 436 20.80 -4.94 0.84
CA GLN A 436 21.04 -6.26 0.26
C GLN A 436 20.88 -6.27 -1.27
N ALA A 437 20.04 -5.40 -1.84
CA ALA A 437 19.67 -5.45 -3.27
C ALA A 437 20.88 -5.24 -4.20
N GLN A 438 21.84 -4.40 -3.78
CA GLN A 438 23.03 -4.05 -4.55
C GLN A 438 24.18 -5.05 -4.44
N ARG A 439 24.04 -6.08 -3.61
CA ARG A 439 25.16 -6.96 -3.28
C ARG A 439 25.06 -8.34 -3.90
N ALA A 440 26.23 -8.92 -4.18
CA ALA A 440 26.36 -10.29 -4.64
C ALA A 440 25.77 -11.25 -3.59
N GLY A 441 25.03 -12.27 -4.06
CA GLY A 441 24.40 -13.24 -3.17
C GLY A 441 23.10 -12.77 -2.50
N SER A 442 22.48 -11.69 -2.99
CA SER A 442 21.15 -11.21 -2.54
C SER A 442 20.01 -12.23 -2.66
N ALA A 443 20.24 -13.35 -3.36
CA ALA A 443 19.31 -14.48 -3.52
C ALA A 443 19.85 -15.80 -2.94
N ARG A 444 20.87 -15.79 -2.08
CA ARG A 444 21.37 -17.02 -1.42
C ARG A 444 20.22 -17.66 -0.61
N LEU A 445 20.00 -18.96 -0.82
CA LEU A 445 18.88 -19.72 -0.23
C LEU A 445 19.18 -20.28 1.17
N LEU A 446 20.44 -20.59 1.50
CA LEU A 446 20.79 -21.32 2.73
C LEU A 446 21.62 -20.50 3.74
N ALA A 447 22.09 -19.31 3.34
CA ALA A 447 22.82 -18.40 4.21
C ALA A 447 21.86 -17.69 5.17
N ASN A 448 22.28 -17.41 6.41
CA ASN A 448 21.48 -16.60 7.33
C ASN A 448 21.60 -15.12 6.93
N ALA A 449 20.48 -14.43 6.69
CA ALA A 449 20.48 -13.03 6.27
C ALA A 449 21.19 -12.10 7.27
N TYR A 450 21.16 -12.43 8.57
CA TYR A 450 21.77 -11.63 9.64
C TYR A 450 23.23 -11.94 9.89
N ALA A 451 23.78 -12.98 9.26
CA ALA A 451 25.21 -13.30 9.35
C ALA A 451 26.04 -12.54 8.30
N VAL A 452 25.46 -11.55 7.62
CA VAL A 452 26.15 -10.77 6.59
C VAL A 452 26.54 -9.41 7.18
N ASP A 453 27.68 -9.39 7.88
CA ASP A 453 28.13 -8.23 8.67
C ASP A 453 28.24 -6.95 7.86
N ALA A 454 28.76 -7.04 6.63
CA ALA A 454 28.82 -5.90 5.74
C ALA A 454 27.44 -5.27 5.50
N VAL A 455 26.37 -6.07 5.40
CA VAL A 455 25.00 -5.59 5.14
C VAL A 455 24.48 -4.91 6.39
N ASN A 456 24.62 -5.57 7.54
CA ASN A 456 24.20 -5.04 8.83
C ASN A 456 24.92 -3.72 9.17
N ALA A 457 26.24 -3.66 8.99
CA ALA A 457 27.04 -2.47 9.26
C ALA A 457 26.60 -1.28 8.38
N ARG A 458 26.35 -1.52 7.08
CA ARG A 458 25.84 -0.48 6.18
C ARG A 458 24.42 -0.06 6.56
N THR A 459 23.56 -1.00 6.94
CA THR A 459 22.21 -0.67 7.46
C THR A 459 22.29 0.26 8.66
N TRP A 460 23.13 -0.05 9.64
CA TRP A 460 23.35 0.81 10.81
C TRP A 460 23.86 2.20 10.42
N SER A 461 24.83 2.31 9.50
CA SER A 461 25.33 3.62 9.04
C SER A 461 24.25 4.48 8.40
N ILE A 462 23.29 3.88 7.69
CA ILE A 462 22.20 4.61 7.03
C ILE A 462 21.15 5.04 8.05
N LEU A 463 20.80 4.15 8.99
CA LEU A 463 19.87 4.49 10.06
C LEU A 463 20.38 5.64 10.92
N ASP A 464 21.67 5.64 11.23
CA ASP A 464 22.33 6.75 11.93
C ASP A 464 22.29 8.05 11.12
N ALA A 465 22.58 7.97 9.81
CA ALA A 465 22.56 9.13 8.92
C ALA A 465 21.18 9.80 8.77
N VAL A 466 20.08 9.04 8.91
CA VAL A 466 18.70 9.57 8.88
C VAL A 466 18.10 9.78 10.28
N GLY A 467 18.86 9.53 11.34
CA GLY A 467 18.41 9.74 12.73
C GLY A 467 17.43 8.70 13.27
N LEU A 468 17.44 7.47 12.74
CA LEU A 468 16.52 6.38 13.13
C LEU A 468 17.23 5.18 13.76
N ALA A 469 18.48 5.32 14.20
CA ALA A 469 19.23 4.23 14.84
C ALA A 469 18.56 3.72 16.13
N ASP A 470 17.96 4.60 16.93
CA ASP A 470 17.31 4.22 18.21
C ASP A 470 15.96 3.51 17.99
N ALA A 471 15.26 3.81 16.89
CA ALA A 471 14.00 3.18 16.51
C ALA A 471 14.17 1.91 15.66
N ALA A 472 15.40 1.39 15.49
CA ALA A 472 15.72 0.31 14.56
C ALA A 472 14.90 -0.98 14.76
N ALA A 473 14.56 -1.32 16.01
CA ALA A 473 13.80 -2.51 16.36
C ALA A 473 12.28 -2.32 16.26
N GLU A 474 11.81 -1.08 16.11
CA GLU A 474 10.38 -0.77 16.06
C GLU A 474 9.75 -1.23 14.74
N GLN A 475 8.49 -1.67 14.77
CA GLN A 475 7.74 -1.96 13.55
C GLN A 475 7.31 -0.65 12.88
N CYS A 476 7.50 -0.59 11.55
CA CYS A 476 7.24 0.62 10.78
C CYS A 476 5.80 1.14 10.86
N VAL A 477 4.82 0.25 11.11
CA VAL A 477 3.42 0.65 11.29
C VAL A 477 3.24 1.63 12.48
N ASN A 478 4.03 1.47 13.54
CA ASN A 478 3.95 2.26 14.78
C ASN A 478 4.67 3.62 14.70
N LEU A 479 5.54 3.82 13.70
CA LEU A 479 6.29 5.06 13.56
C LEU A 479 5.38 6.29 13.30
N PRO A 480 5.72 7.46 13.87
CA PRO A 480 5.14 8.74 13.47
C PRO A 480 5.37 9.06 11.98
N HIS A 481 4.55 9.95 11.43
CA HIS A 481 4.57 10.27 9.99
C HIS A 481 5.92 10.87 9.53
N GLY A 482 6.51 11.81 10.28
CA GLY A 482 7.85 12.35 9.99
C GLY A 482 8.95 11.28 9.96
N ALA A 483 8.96 10.39 10.96
CA ALA A 483 9.90 9.26 11.02
C ALA A 483 9.74 8.29 9.84
N LYS A 484 8.50 8.04 9.39
CA LYS A 484 8.23 7.24 8.17
C LYS A 484 8.85 7.89 6.92
N ARG A 485 8.85 9.22 6.82
CA ARG A 485 9.48 9.94 5.69
C ARG A 485 11.01 9.87 5.74
N LEU A 486 11.60 10.05 6.91
CA LEU A 486 13.05 9.86 7.11
C LEU A 486 13.49 8.43 6.74
N LEU A 487 12.70 7.43 7.15
CA LEU A 487 12.93 6.04 6.77
C LEU A 487 12.85 5.84 5.26
N GLU A 488 11.86 6.44 4.58
CA GLU A 488 11.74 6.34 3.12
C GLU A 488 12.98 6.89 2.40
N ILE A 489 13.52 8.02 2.89
CA ILE A 489 14.79 8.58 2.39
C ILE A 489 15.93 7.59 2.66
N GLY A 490 16.05 7.05 3.87
CA GLY A 490 17.07 6.05 4.23
C GLY A 490 17.03 4.79 3.35
N ILE A 491 15.84 4.25 3.08
CA ILE A 491 15.65 3.12 2.16
C ILE A 491 16.12 3.50 0.73
N THR A 492 15.88 4.74 0.31
CA THR A 492 16.28 5.22 -1.03
C THR A 492 17.79 5.41 -1.13
N LEU A 493 18.47 5.78 -0.04
CA LEU A 493 19.93 5.83 0.04
C LEU A 493 20.57 4.43 0.05
N ALA A 494 19.87 3.45 0.62
CA ALA A 494 20.40 2.10 0.83
C ALA A 494 20.75 1.32 -0.43
N ILE A 495 20.25 1.74 -1.59
CA ILE A 495 20.58 1.12 -2.87
C ILE A 495 21.77 1.78 -3.58
N ASP A 496 22.68 2.40 -2.81
CA ASP A 496 23.89 3.09 -3.31
C ASP A 496 23.56 4.09 -4.43
N SER A 497 22.46 4.82 -4.22
CA SER A 497 21.89 5.77 -5.18
C SER A 497 22.91 6.85 -5.56
N LYS A 498 23.04 7.13 -6.86
CA LYS A 498 23.75 8.30 -7.39
C LYS A 498 22.80 9.47 -7.63
N LEU A 499 21.56 9.16 -7.97
CA LEU A 499 20.46 10.10 -8.19
C LEU A 499 19.29 9.74 -7.29
N LEU A 500 18.80 10.72 -6.53
CA LEU A 500 17.61 10.61 -5.69
C LEU A 500 16.44 11.33 -6.38
N LEU A 501 15.39 10.58 -6.71
CA LEU A 501 14.12 11.10 -7.20
C LEU A 501 13.17 11.22 -6.01
N LEU A 502 12.90 12.45 -5.56
CA LEU A 502 12.06 12.75 -4.41
C LEU A 502 10.73 13.34 -4.87
N ASP A 503 9.63 12.65 -4.61
CA ASP A 503 8.29 13.03 -5.08
C ASP A 503 7.47 13.58 -3.89
N GLU A 504 7.37 14.90 -3.77
CA GLU A 504 6.68 15.64 -2.69
C GLU A 504 7.09 15.21 -1.25
N PRO A 505 8.39 15.14 -0.92
CA PRO A 505 8.86 14.67 0.38
C PRO A 505 8.40 15.56 1.56
N LEU A 506 8.11 16.84 1.33
CA LEU A 506 7.71 17.78 2.39
C LEU A 506 6.19 17.85 2.61
N ALA A 507 5.40 17.19 1.76
CA ALA A 507 3.95 17.21 1.83
C ALA A 507 3.42 16.41 3.03
N GLY A 508 2.39 16.95 3.69
CA GLY A 508 1.72 16.31 4.84
C GLY A 508 2.54 16.26 6.13
N LEU A 509 3.70 16.92 6.19
CA LEU A 509 4.54 17.01 7.39
C LEU A 509 4.18 18.23 8.23
N ALA A 510 4.25 18.06 9.57
CA ALA A 510 4.27 19.16 10.52
C ALA A 510 5.51 20.04 10.30
N GLU A 511 5.46 21.29 10.72
CA GLU A 511 6.52 22.27 10.44
C GLU A 511 7.89 21.83 10.98
N ALA A 512 7.93 21.31 12.21
CA ALA A 512 9.16 20.80 12.82
C ALA A 512 9.78 19.64 12.01
N ASP A 513 8.98 18.66 11.59
CA ASP A 513 9.43 17.53 10.77
C ASP A 513 9.90 17.99 9.38
N ARG A 514 9.25 19.02 8.82
CA ARG A 514 9.59 19.57 7.51
C ARG A 514 10.99 20.16 7.48
N VAL A 515 11.37 20.92 8.52
CA VAL A 515 12.72 21.50 8.64
C VAL A 515 13.78 20.40 8.65
N VAL A 516 13.57 19.36 9.45
CA VAL A 516 14.50 18.21 9.58
C VAL A 516 14.66 17.49 8.22
N VAL A 517 13.56 17.22 7.53
CA VAL A 517 13.61 16.55 6.21
C VAL A 517 14.28 17.44 5.16
N ALA A 518 13.99 18.74 5.13
CA ALA A 518 14.61 19.67 4.18
C ALA A 518 16.13 19.80 4.39
N GLU A 519 16.59 19.86 5.65
CA GLU A 519 18.02 19.85 5.98
C GLU A 519 18.72 18.58 5.54
N LEU A 520 18.09 17.42 5.76
CA LEU A 520 18.61 16.14 5.28
C LEU A 520 18.74 16.13 3.75
N ILE A 521 17.73 16.62 3.01
CA ILE A 521 17.77 16.69 1.54
C ILE A 521 18.93 17.60 1.08
N ARG A 522 19.11 18.76 1.70
CA ARG A 522 20.23 19.67 1.39
C ARG A 522 21.59 19.01 1.65
N LYS A 523 21.74 18.30 2.77
CA LYS A 523 22.97 17.56 3.09
C LYS A 523 23.26 16.46 2.06
N LEU A 524 22.23 15.73 1.63
CA LEU A 524 22.36 14.68 0.62
C LEU A 524 22.71 15.24 -0.77
N ALA A 525 22.15 16.40 -1.13
CA ALA A 525 22.44 17.08 -2.39
C ALA A 525 23.91 17.51 -2.53
N GLN A 526 24.70 17.56 -1.45
CA GLN A 526 26.14 17.82 -1.53
C GLN A 526 26.94 16.64 -2.13
N SER A 527 26.39 15.42 -2.07
CA SER A 527 27.06 14.19 -2.51
C SER A 527 26.29 13.43 -3.59
N HIS A 528 25.00 13.69 -3.77
CA HIS A 528 24.13 13.00 -4.71
C HIS A 528 23.59 13.99 -5.75
N GLY A 529 23.17 13.50 -6.92
CA GLY A 529 22.19 14.24 -7.71
C GLY A 529 20.83 14.12 -7.04
N VAL A 530 20.11 15.24 -6.86
CA VAL A 530 18.75 15.20 -6.32
C VAL A 530 17.81 15.85 -7.32
N LEU A 531 16.79 15.11 -7.73
CA LEU A 531 15.66 15.62 -8.50
C LEU A 531 14.42 15.57 -7.61
N LEU A 532 13.86 16.73 -7.32
CA LEU A 532 12.75 16.90 -6.38
C LEU A 532 11.49 17.35 -7.14
N ILE A 533 10.31 16.83 -6.81
CA ILE A 533 9.02 17.45 -7.17
C ILE A 533 8.44 18.05 -5.91
N GLU A 534 7.99 19.29 -6.01
CA GLU A 534 7.22 19.98 -4.98
C GLU A 534 6.16 20.87 -5.63
N HIS A 535 5.12 21.20 -4.88
CA HIS A 535 4.03 22.07 -5.33
C HIS A 535 4.08 23.47 -4.70
N ASP A 536 4.77 23.62 -3.58
CA ASP A 536 4.96 24.89 -2.88
C ASP A 536 6.16 25.64 -3.49
N ILE A 537 5.88 26.78 -4.13
CA ILE A 537 6.88 27.57 -4.87
C ILE A 537 7.93 28.13 -3.91
N ASP A 538 7.50 28.70 -2.79
CA ASP A 538 8.40 29.36 -1.84
C ASP A 538 9.42 28.37 -1.28
N ARG A 539 8.98 27.14 -0.98
CA ARG A 539 9.87 26.07 -0.54
C ARG A 539 10.90 25.70 -1.60
N VAL A 540 10.46 25.54 -2.84
CA VAL A 540 11.32 25.16 -3.96
C VAL A 540 12.35 26.25 -4.21
N LEU A 541 11.95 27.53 -4.19
CA LEU A 541 12.85 28.66 -4.33
C LEU A 541 13.89 28.70 -3.21
N ALA A 542 13.50 28.38 -1.97
CA ALA A 542 14.38 28.44 -0.81
C ALA A 542 15.43 27.33 -0.75
N ILE A 543 15.16 26.15 -1.34
CA ILE A 543 16.06 24.98 -1.19
C ILE A 543 16.79 24.58 -2.47
N SER A 544 16.30 24.95 -3.66
CA SER A 544 16.79 24.38 -4.92
C SER A 544 17.95 25.16 -5.53
N ASP A 545 18.90 24.45 -6.14
CA ASP A 545 19.98 25.07 -6.94
C ASP A 545 19.51 25.41 -8.38
N ARG A 546 18.57 24.61 -8.92
CA ARG A 546 18.00 24.76 -10.26
C ARG A 546 16.52 24.37 -10.25
N ILE A 547 15.70 25.05 -11.03
CA ILE A 547 14.27 24.78 -11.15
C ILE A 547 13.88 24.61 -12.60
N SER A 548 13.13 23.55 -12.88
CA SER A 548 12.47 23.28 -14.15
C SER A 548 10.95 23.37 -13.96
N VAL A 549 10.25 24.06 -14.86
CA VAL A 549 8.80 24.25 -14.78
C VAL A 549 8.11 23.50 -15.90
N LEU A 550 7.22 22.58 -15.52
CA LEU A 550 6.34 21.87 -16.45
C LEU A 550 4.96 22.52 -16.49
N HIS A 551 4.42 22.71 -17.69
CA HIS A 551 3.05 23.12 -17.91
C HIS A 551 2.48 22.40 -19.14
N GLN A 552 1.29 21.81 -19.00
CA GLN A 552 0.61 21.05 -20.07
C GLN A 552 1.52 20.02 -20.79
N GLY A 553 2.36 19.33 -20.01
CA GLY A 553 3.26 18.30 -20.51
C GLY A 553 4.51 18.81 -21.24
N ARG A 554 4.82 20.12 -21.19
CA ARG A 554 6.03 20.70 -21.80
C ARG A 554 6.85 21.44 -20.74
N MET A 555 8.17 21.51 -20.96
CA MET A 555 9.04 22.40 -20.21
C MET A 555 8.80 23.84 -20.68
N ILE A 556 8.48 24.75 -19.76
CA ILE A 556 8.30 26.18 -20.09
C ILE A 556 9.46 27.04 -19.59
N ALA A 557 10.18 26.61 -18.56
CA ALA A 557 11.36 27.27 -18.03
C ALA A 557 12.30 26.26 -17.39
N ASP A 558 13.61 26.52 -17.44
CA ASP A 558 14.66 25.75 -16.76
C ASP A 558 15.84 26.70 -16.46
N GLY A 559 16.15 26.91 -15.18
CA GLY A 559 17.13 27.92 -14.78
C GLY A 559 17.35 28.02 -13.27
N ARG A 560 18.04 29.08 -12.84
CA ARG A 560 18.20 29.36 -11.40
C ARG A 560 16.87 29.82 -10.78
N PRO A 561 16.64 29.62 -9.47
CA PRO A 561 15.41 30.03 -8.79
C PRO A 561 14.95 31.46 -9.10
N ALA A 562 15.86 32.44 -9.01
CA ALA A 562 15.56 33.84 -9.29
C ALA A 562 15.15 34.10 -10.75
N GLU A 563 15.77 33.41 -11.72
CA GLU A 563 15.47 33.54 -13.15
C GLU A 563 14.10 32.93 -13.47
N VAL A 564 13.77 31.79 -12.85
CA VAL A 564 12.50 31.09 -13.04
C VAL A 564 11.34 31.85 -12.39
N ALA A 565 11.56 32.43 -11.21
CA ALA A 565 10.55 33.26 -10.53
C ALA A 565 10.19 34.51 -11.33
N ALA A 566 11.16 35.10 -12.03
CA ALA A 566 10.95 36.27 -12.89
C ALA A 566 10.40 35.94 -14.29
N ASN A 567 10.28 34.65 -14.65
CA ASN A 567 9.89 34.24 -15.99
C ASN A 567 8.38 34.50 -16.24
N PRO A 568 8.01 35.31 -17.26
CA PRO A 568 6.61 35.65 -17.55
C PRO A 568 5.71 34.44 -17.82
N ASP A 569 6.22 33.40 -18.48
CA ASP A 569 5.45 32.19 -18.80
C ASP A 569 5.16 31.37 -17.54
N VAL A 570 6.08 31.38 -16.57
CA VAL A 570 5.92 30.72 -15.26
C VAL A 570 4.89 31.46 -14.43
N ILE A 571 5.01 32.79 -14.35
CA ILE A 571 4.02 33.66 -13.69
C ILE A 571 2.64 33.43 -14.29
N ALA A 572 2.51 33.45 -15.63
CA ALA A 572 1.24 33.22 -16.32
C ALA A 572 0.68 31.81 -16.09
N ALA A 573 1.53 30.78 -16.00
CA ALA A 573 1.11 29.41 -15.73
C ALA A 573 0.59 29.20 -14.29
N TYR A 574 1.10 29.96 -13.33
CA TYR A 574 0.76 29.84 -11.91
C TYR A 574 -0.29 30.83 -11.42
N LEU A 575 -0.21 32.10 -11.84
CA LEU A 575 -1.12 33.17 -11.45
C LEU A 575 -2.23 33.41 -12.50
N GLY A 576 -2.14 32.76 -13.66
CA GLY A 576 -2.95 33.07 -14.83
C GLY A 576 -2.34 34.24 -15.61
N ALA A 577 -2.56 34.29 -16.92
CA ALA A 577 -2.19 35.47 -17.69
C ALA A 577 -2.89 36.68 -17.07
N ALA A 578 -2.09 37.64 -16.56
CA ALA A 578 -2.56 39.00 -16.32
C ALA A 578 -2.98 39.57 -17.69
N LYS A 579 -4.19 39.24 -18.12
CA LYS A 579 -4.91 40.11 -19.03
C LYS A 579 -5.32 41.30 -18.18
N ASP A 580 -4.68 42.43 -18.47
CA ASP A 580 -5.04 43.77 -18.05
C ASP A 580 -6.45 43.86 -17.46
N GLY A 581 -6.48 44.00 -16.14
CA GLY A 581 -7.68 44.02 -15.35
C GLY A 581 -7.31 43.70 -13.93
N ALA A 582 -7.19 44.75 -13.11
CA ALA A 582 -7.29 44.61 -11.66
C ALA A 582 -8.36 43.56 -11.37
N GLN A 583 -8.03 42.53 -10.58
CA GLN A 583 -9.04 41.59 -10.09
C GLN A 583 -10.14 42.44 -9.48
N ALA A 584 -11.28 42.50 -10.15
CA ALA A 584 -12.46 43.10 -9.57
C ALA A 584 -12.72 42.29 -8.29
N PRO A 585 -12.79 42.95 -7.11
CA PRO A 585 -13.12 42.23 -5.89
C PRO A 585 -14.40 41.42 -6.14
N PRO A 586 -14.48 40.18 -5.61
CA PRO A 586 -15.66 39.35 -5.77
C PRO A 586 -16.91 40.17 -5.42
N PRO A 587 -18.01 40.02 -6.17
CA PRO A 587 -19.20 40.85 -5.96
C PRO A 587 -19.62 40.72 -4.50
N ALA A 588 -19.62 41.84 -3.77
CA ALA A 588 -20.05 41.87 -2.38
C ALA A 588 -21.51 41.41 -2.32
N VAL A 589 -21.72 40.18 -1.86
CA VAL A 589 -23.06 39.60 -1.76
C VAL A 589 -23.73 40.21 -0.52
N GLU A 590 -25.01 40.55 -0.56
CA GLU A 590 -25.72 41.12 0.60
C GLU A 590 -25.68 40.13 1.78
N ARG A 591 -25.00 40.48 2.89
CA ARG A 591 -24.57 39.53 3.95
C ARG A 591 -25.52 39.36 5.15
N ILE A 592 -26.64 40.08 5.17
CA ILE A 592 -27.32 40.43 6.44
C ILE A 592 -28.61 39.61 6.70
N ALA A 593 -29.20 38.96 5.70
CA ALA A 593 -30.57 38.45 5.83
C ALA A 593 -30.73 37.15 6.65
N HIS A 594 -29.71 36.28 6.75
CA HIS A 594 -29.89 34.89 7.23
C HIS A 594 -29.46 34.62 8.68
N ALA A 595 -28.66 35.50 9.30
CA ALA A 595 -28.19 35.34 10.69
C ALA A 595 -29.30 35.39 11.76
N ARG A 596 -30.56 35.68 11.37
CA ARG A 596 -31.75 35.72 12.25
C ARG A 596 -32.70 34.53 12.09
N ALA A 597 -32.39 33.58 11.21
CA ALA A 597 -33.23 32.38 11.01
C ALA A 597 -33.11 31.40 12.18
N ALA A 598 -34.02 30.42 12.28
CA ALA A 598 -33.92 29.37 13.30
C ALA A 598 -32.59 28.59 13.16
N PRO A 599 -31.94 28.21 14.28
CA PRO A 599 -30.72 27.42 14.24
C PRO A 599 -31.00 26.06 13.62
N LEU A 600 -30.30 25.75 12.53
CA LEU A 600 -30.42 24.47 11.82
C LEU A 600 -29.43 23.44 12.39
N LEU A 601 -28.21 23.86 12.71
CA LEU A 601 -27.17 23.03 13.34
C LEU A 601 -26.66 23.74 14.59
N VAL A 602 -26.59 23.01 15.70
CA VAL A 602 -26.02 23.49 16.98
C VAL A 602 -25.07 22.42 17.50
N ALA A 603 -23.80 22.74 17.62
CA ALA A 603 -22.77 21.96 18.26
C ALA A 603 -22.41 22.65 19.59
N ASN A 604 -22.60 21.95 20.71
CA ASN A 604 -22.34 22.45 22.06
C ASN A 604 -21.22 21.64 22.73
N GLY A 605 -20.10 22.28 23.03
CA GLY A 605 -18.99 21.68 23.76
C GLY A 605 -18.36 20.47 23.07
N VAL A 606 -18.36 20.42 21.74
CA VAL A 606 -17.92 19.24 20.97
C VAL A 606 -16.43 18.99 21.16
N SER A 607 -16.11 17.80 21.65
CA SER A 607 -14.75 17.30 21.82
C SER A 607 -14.57 16.02 21.01
N ALA A 608 -13.48 15.90 20.26
CA ALA A 608 -13.21 14.73 19.42
C ALA A 608 -11.72 14.62 19.06
N GLY A 609 -11.28 13.43 18.66
CA GLY A 609 -9.91 13.20 18.22
C GLY A 609 -9.63 11.76 17.82
N TYR A 610 -8.36 11.41 17.61
CA TYR A 610 -7.95 10.13 17.01
C TYR A 610 -7.06 9.34 17.97
N GLY A 611 -7.27 8.03 18.08
CA GLY A 611 -6.38 7.13 18.81
C GLY A 611 -6.17 7.48 20.29
N GLY A 612 -7.15 8.16 20.92
CA GLY A 612 -7.06 8.61 22.31
C GLY A 612 -6.50 10.02 22.51
N SER A 613 -5.97 10.67 21.46
CA SER A 613 -5.57 12.09 21.50
C SER A 613 -6.77 12.98 21.20
N THR A 614 -7.01 13.99 22.03
CA THR A 614 -8.02 15.04 21.79
C THR A 614 -7.48 16.05 20.78
N VAL A 615 -8.29 16.42 19.78
CA VAL A 615 -7.95 17.41 18.74
C VAL A 615 -8.88 18.61 18.79
N LEU A 616 -10.16 18.38 19.12
CA LEU A 616 -11.15 19.42 19.40
C LEU A 616 -11.44 19.43 20.89
N GLU A 617 -11.47 20.62 21.48
CA GLU A 617 -11.74 20.84 22.89
C GLU A 617 -12.92 21.79 23.03
N SER A 618 -14.07 21.25 23.48
CA SER A 618 -15.26 22.04 23.81
C SER A 618 -15.67 23.08 22.75
N VAL A 619 -15.79 22.65 21.49
CA VAL A 619 -16.11 23.54 20.37
C VAL A 619 -17.61 23.83 20.28
N ASP A 620 -17.97 25.11 20.27
CA ASP A 620 -19.35 25.60 20.12
C ASP A 620 -19.59 26.24 18.73
N LEU A 621 -20.48 25.65 17.92
CA LEU A 621 -20.76 26.14 16.56
C LEU A 621 -22.25 26.10 16.25
N THR A 622 -22.80 27.23 15.77
CA THR A 622 -24.19 27.35 15.35
C THR A 622 -24.28 27.80 13.90
N VAL A 623 -25.15 27.15 13.13
CA VAL A 623 -25.47 27.49 11.73
C VAL A 623 -26.98 27.61 11.57
N HIS A 624 -27.44 28.70 10.97
CA HIS A 624 -28.84 29.02 10.74
C HIS A 624 -29.30 28.54 9.34
N ALA A 625 -30.60 28.37 9.16
CA ALA A 625 -31.15 27.93 7.88
C ALA A 625 -30.83 28.93 6.74
N GLY A 626 -30.22 28.45 5.66
CA GLY A 626 -29.83 29.26 4.49
C GLY A 626 -28.57 30.12 4.67
N GLU A 627 -27.98 30.10 5.87
CA GLU A 627 -26.74 30.83 6.20
C GLU A 627 -25.51 30.14 5.61
N ALA A 628 -24.55 30.94 5.14
CA ALA A 628 -23.22 30.49 4.78
C ALA A 628 -22.22 30.92 5.85
N VAL A 629 -21.47 29.97 6.39
CA VAL A 629 -20.50 30.19 7.48
C VAL A 629 -19.12 29.74 7.04
N ALA A 630 -18.10 30.57 7.26
CA ALA A 630 -16.71 30.17 7.10
C ALA A 630 -16.16 29.57 8.40
N LEU A 631 -15.44 28.45 8.30
CA LEU A 631 -14.60 27.92 9.37
C LEU A 631 -13.14 28.03 8.95
N LEU A 632 -12.44 29.00 9.52
CA LEU A 632 -11.07 29.37 9.19
C LEU A 632 -10.10 28.84 10.24
N GLY A 633 -8.84 28.70 9.85
CA GLY A 633 -7.75 28.32 10.76
C GLY A 633 -6.58 27.72 10.00
N ARG A 634 -5.43 27.56 10.66
CA ARG A 634 -4.23 26.95 10.05
C ARG A 634 -4.43 25.47 9.74
N ASN A 635 -3.49 24.88 9.01
CA ASN A 635 -3.52 23.44 8.75
C ASN A 635 -3.20 22.68 10.06
N GLY A 636 -3.96 21.63 10.34
CA GLY A 636 -3.81 20.81 11.54
C GLY A 636 -4.51 21.31 12.81
N VAL A 637 -5.20 22.47 12.80
CA VAL A 637 -5.86 23.01 14.00
C VAL A 637 -7.21 22.36 14.35
N GLY A 638 -7.69 21.42 13.53
CA GLY A 638 -8.92 20.66 13.78
C GLY A 638 -10.11 20.92 12.85
N LYS A 639 -9.97 21.73 11.79
CA LYS A 639 -11.09 22.08 10.88
C LYS A 639 -11.79 20.85 10.27
N THR A 640 -11.02 19.98 9.63
CA THR A 640 -11.50 18.71 9.07
C THR A 640 -12.01 17.76 10.14
N THR A 641 -11.40 17.77 11.34
CA THR A 641 -11.89 17.00 12.50
C THR A 641 -13.30 17.44 12.87
N LEU A 642 -13.59 18.75 12.87
CA LEU A 642 -14.91 19.29 13.18
C LEU A 642 -15.95 18.88 12.13
N LEU A 643 -15.64 19.00 10.84
CA LEU A 643 -16.56 18.52 9.79
C LEU A 643 -16.83 17.01 9.87
N ARG A 644 -15.82 16.23 10.24
CA ARG A 644 -15.98 14.78 10.43
C ARG A 644 -16.86 14.45 11.62
N SER A 645 -16.75 15.21 12.71
CA SER A 645 -17.65 15.12 13.86
C SER A 645 -19.09 15.49 13.50
N LEU A 646 -19.29 16.60 12.77
CA LEU A 646 -20.63 17.05 12.33
C LEU A 646 -21.30 16.07 11.35
N SER A 647 -20.51 15.36 10.52
CA SER A 647 -21.00 14.33 9.59
C SER A 647 -21.10 12.92 10.20
N GLY A 648 -20.69 12.75 11.46
CA GLY A 648 -20.64 11.46 12.17
C GLY A 648 -19.59 10.47 11.67
N THR A 649 -18.64 10.91 10.82
CA THR A 649 -17.52 10.07 10.36
C THR A 649 -16.42 9.95 11.41
N LEU A 650 -16.40 10.86 12.40
CA LEU A 650 -15.60 10.77 13.61
C LEU A 650 -16.54 10.79 14.82
N MET A 651 -16.37 9.83 15.75
CA MET A 651 -17.15 9.84 16.99
C MET A 651 -16.72 10.98 17.90
N VAL A 652 -17.70 11.64 18.48
CA VAL A 652 -17.54 12.72 19.46
C VAL A 652 -17.31 12.08 20.83
N SER A 653 -16.27 12.53 21.55
CA SER A 653 -15.93 12.06 22.91
C SER A 653 -16.62 12.84 24.01
N GLY A 654 -17.09 14.06 23.73
CA GLY A 654 -17.87 14.88 24.66
C GLY A 654 -18.62 16.01 23.94
N GLY A 655 -19.70 16.50 24.54
CA GLY A 655 -20.59 17.49 23.93
C GLY A 655 -21.70 16.87 23.07
N ASP A 656 -22.59 17.73 22.56
CA ASP A 656 -23.77 17.33 21.79
C ASP A 656 -23.91 18.11 20.49
N ILE A 657 -24.45 17.45 19.46
CA ILE A 657 -24.72 18.03 18.14
C ILE A 657 -26.19 17.82 17.83
N LEU A 658 -26.92 18.92 17.62
CA LEU A 658 -28.33 18.95 17.24
C LEU A 658 -28.47 19.46 15.81
N PHE A 659 -29.29 18.80 15.01
CA PHE A 659 -29.64 19.23 13.66
C PHE A 659 -31.16 19.20 13.47
N ASP A 660 -31.74 20.36 13.18
CA ASP A 660 -33.20 20.53 13.07
C ASP A 660 -33.92 19.99 14.33
N GLY A 661 -33.33 20.27 15.51
CA GLY A 661 -33.78 19.78 16.82
C GLY A 661 -33.46 18.31 17.14
N LYS A 662 -32.86 17.54 16.23
CA LYS A 662 -32.56 16.11 16.41
C LYS A 662 -31.09 15.85 16.77
N PRO A 663 -30.79 14.99 17.75
CA PRO A 663 -29.41 14.66 18.10
C PRO A 663 -28.71 13.84 17.01
N LEU A 664 -27.50 14.25 16.62
CA LEU A 664 -26.66 13.58 15.63
C LEU A 664 -25.59 12.67 16.24
N THR A 665 -25.21 12.88 17.51
CA THR A 665 -24.00 12.28 18.13
C THR A 665 -23.93 10.75 18.11
N ARG A 666 -25.07 10.06 18.01
CA ARG A 666 -25.14 8.58 17.97
C ARG A 666 -25.55 8.01 16.61
N LEU A 667 -25.83 8.86 15.64
CA LEU A 667 -26.28 8.44 14.32
C LEU A 667 -25.09 8.09 13.44
N LYS A 668 -25.26 7.08 12.58
CA LYS A 668 -24.23 6.74 11.59
C LYS A 668 -24.24 7.77 10.45
N PRO A 669 -23.12 7.97 9.74
CA PRO A 669 -23.02 8.97 8.67
C PRO A 669 -24.13 8.91 7.61
N TYR A 670 -24.58 7.71 7.24
CA TYR A 670 -25.65 7.56 6.24
C TYR A 670 -27.03 7.96 6.76
N GLU A 671 -27.24 7.94 8.09
CA GLU A 671 -28.48 8.39 8.73
C GLU A 671 -28.48 9.91 8.84
N ILE A 672 -27.33 10.49 9.23
CA ILE A 672 -27.10 11.94 9.24
C ILE A 672 -27.30 12.52 7.84
N ASN A 673 -26.78 11.86 6.80
CA ASN A 673 -27.00 12.30 5.42
C ASN A 673 -28.47 12.27 5.00
N ARG A 674 -29.24 11.26 5.44
CA ARG A 674 -30.69 11.19 5.19
C ARG A 674 -31.49 12.27 5.92
N LEU A 675 -30.96 12.84 7.00
CA LEU A 675 -31.56 14.01 7.66
C LEU A 675 -31.33 15.30 6.87
N GLY A 676 -30.38 15.31 5.93
CA GLY A 676 -30.10 16.45 5.05
C GLY A 676 -28.75 17.12 5.30
N VAL A 677 -27.81 16.47 5.99
CA VAL A 677 -26.42 16.95 6.15
C VAL A 677 -25.52 16.25 5.13
N SER A 678 -25.00 16.99 4.17
CA SER A 678 -24.13 16.45 3.11
C SER A 678 -22.70 16.95 3.27
N LEU A 679 -21.72 16.07 3.01
CA LEU A 679 -20.30 16.39 3.10
C LEU A 679 -19.67 16.34 1.71
N VAL A 680 -18.94 17.40 1.35
CA VAL A 680 -17.97 17.43 0.27
C VAL A 680 -16.59 17.29 0.92
N PRO A 681 -16.01 16.07 0.95
CA PRO A 681 -14.77 15.83 1.67
C PRO A 681 -13.55 16.32 0.90
N GLU A 682 -12.46 16.56 1.64
CA GLU A 682 -11.13 16.78 1.10
C GLU A 682 -10.75 15.66 0.10
N GLY A 683 -10.14 16.05 -1.01
CA GLY A 683 -9.76 15.12 -2.08
C GLY A 683 -10.94 14.56 -2.90
N ARG A 684 -12.16 15.11 -2.75
CA ARG A 684 -13.36 14.92 -3.61
C ARG A 684 -14.02 13.53 -3.53
N ARG A 685 -13.23 12.46 -3.30
CA ARG A 685 -13.65 11.06 -3.11
C ARG A 685 -14.73 10.60 -4.12
N LEU A 686 -14.45 10.74 -5.41
CA LEU A 686 -15.29 10.23 -6.49
C LEU A 686 -15.03 8.74 -6.74
N PHE A 687 -15.99 8.04 -7.34
CA PHE A 687 -15.79 6.68 -7.82
C PHE A 687 -15.05 6.75 -9.17
N PRO A 688 -13.75 6.40 -9.24
CA PRO A 688 -12.88 6.72 -10.37
C PRO A 688 -13.34 6.05 -11.68
N ASN A 689 -13.88 4.83 -11.56
CA ASN A 689 -14.30 4.00 -12.69
C ASN A 689 -15.68 4.38 -13.25
N LEU A 690 -16.44 5.21 -12.53
CA LEU A 690 -17.77 5.66 -12.94
C LEU A 690 -17.67 6.97 -13.72
N THR A 691 -18.57 7.14 -14.68
CA THR A 691 -18.77 8.40 -15.41
C THR A 691 -19.31 9.51 -14.51
N VAL A 692 -19.25 10.76 -14.98
CA VAL A 692 -19.89 11.90 -14.30
C VAL A 692 -21.37 11.60 -14.01
N THR A 693 -22.10 11.14 -15.01
CA THR A 693 -23.54 10.83 -14.87
C THR A 693 -23.79 9.73 -13.85
N GLU A 694 -23.03 8.64 -13.88
CA GLU A 694 -23.15 7.53 -12.93
C GLU A 694 -22.80 7.98 -11.50
N ASN A 695 -21.77 8.81 -11.31
CA ASN A 695 -21.42 9.36 -10.00
C ASN A 695 -22.56 10.19 -9.40
N LEU A 696 -23.24 11.02 -10.21
CA LEU A 696 -24.38 11.83 -9.78
C LEU A 696 -25.62 10.97 -9.52
N GLN A 697 -25.94 10.05 -10.43
CA GLN A 697 -27.10 9.15 -10.30
C GLN A 697 -27.03 8.25 -9.07
N LEU A 698 -25.84 7.76 -8.71
CA LEU A 698 -25.66 6.93 -7.52
C LEU A 698 -26.12 7.64 -6.23
N ALA A 699 -25.90 8.95 -6.16
CA ALA A 699 -26.29 9.79 -5.03
C ALA A 699 -27.72 10.35 -5.15
N ALA A 700 -28.40 10.18 -6.29
CA ALA A 700 -29.71 10.75 -6.53
C ALA A 700 -30.76 10.21 -5.55
N ARG A 701 -31.47 11.11 -4.88
CA ARG A 701 -32.62 10.82 -4.01
C ARG A 701 -33.76 11.79 -4.34
N ALA A 702 -34.98 11.39 -4.02
CA ALA A 702 -36.15 12.27 -4.15
C ALA A 702 -35.93 13.55 -3.33
N GLY A 703 -36.17 14.72 -3.95
CA GLY A 703 -35.95 16.04 -3.34
C GLY A 703 -34.54 16.62 -3.52
N GLY A 704 -33.59 15.91 -4.13
CA GLY A 704 -32.31 16.49 -4.56
C GLY A 704 -32.43 17.27 -5.88
N ILE A 705 -31.38 17.99 -6.27
CA ILE A 705 -31.41 18.89 -7.45
C ILE A 705 -31.57 18.18 -8.81
N GLY A 706 -31.37 16.86 -8.85
CA GLY A 706 -31.42 16.05 -10.07
C GLY A 706 -30.28 16.35 -11.06
N LEU A 707 -30.23 15.60 -12.16
CA LEU A 707 -29.15 15.74 -13.15
C LEU A 707 -29.19 17.09 -13.88
N ASN A 708 -30.39 17.57 -14.23
CA ASN A 708 -30.53 18.87 -14.90
C ASN A 708 -30.07 20.00 -13.99
N GLY A 709 -30.49 20.01 -12.72
CA GLY A 709 -30.03 21.00 -11.73
C GLY A 709 -28.51 20.94 -11.52
N ALA A 710 -27.92 19.74 -11.51
CA ALA A 710 -26.46 19.59 -11.44
C ALA A 710 -25.74 20.19 -12.67
N PHE A 711 -26.29 20.01 -13.87
CA PHE A 711 -25.74 20.58 -15.11
C PHE A 711 -26.03 22.08 -15.27
N GLU A 712 -27.10 22.61 -14.67
CA GLU A 712 -27.36 24.05 -14.61
C GLU A 712 -26.43 24.74 -13.61
N LEU A 713 -26.14 24.08 -12.49
CA LEU A 713 -25.18 24.55 -11.50
C LEU A 713 -23.76 24.56 -12.08
N PHE A 714 -23.38 23.49 -12.79
CA PHE A 714 -22.09 23.34 -13.45
C PHE A 714 -22.23 22.91 -14.92
N PRO A 715 -22.36 23.87 -15.86
CA PRO A 715 -22.52 23.59 -17.29
C PRO A 715 -21.42 22.69 -17.89
N ARG A 716 -20.17 22.83 -17.42
CA ARG A 716 -19.04 21.98 -17.84
C ARG A 716 -19.29 20.48 -17.62
N LEU A 717 -20.07 20.10 -16.61
CA LEU A 717 -20.38 18.70 -16.35
C LEU A 717 -21.26 18.08 -17.45
N ARG A 718 -22.03 18.89 -18.18
CA ARG A 718 -22.88 18.43 -19.29
C ARG A 718 -22.02 17.94 -20.46
N GLU A 719 -20.96 18.67 -20.77
CA GLU A 719 -19.99 18.31 -21.83
C GLU A 719 -19.19 17.06 -21.46
N ARG A 720 -18.94 16.86 -20.16
CA ARG A 720 -18.18 15.73 -19.60
C ARG A 720 -19.05 14.58 -19.10
N ARG A 721 -20.35 14.54 -19.42
CA ARG A 721 -21.32 13.60 -18.83
C ARG A 721 -20.93 12.11 -18.93
N SER A 722 -20.21 11.73 -19.99
CA SER A 722 -19.74 10.35 -20.27
C SER A 722 -18.28 10.11 -19.89
N ALA A 723 -17.55 11.13 -19.43
CA ALA A 723 -16.18 10.99 -18.99
C ALA A 723 -16.13 10.30 -17.62
N LYS A 724 -15.20 9.35 -17.45
CA LYS A 724 -14.90 8.73 -16.16
C LYS A 724 -14.24 9.72 -15.20
N ALA A 725 -14.56 9.63 -13.91
CA ALA A 725 -14.04 10.52 -12.89
C ALA A 725 -12.50 10.53 -12.80
N GLU A 726 -11.83 9.42 -13.09
CA GLU A 726 -10.36 9.34 -13.15
C GLU A 726 -9.73 10.22 -14.24
N ASN A 727 -10.46 10.48 -15.32
CA ASN A 727 -10.01 11.25 -16.49
C ASN A 727 -10.33 12.75 -16.37
N LEU A 728 -11.03 13.16 -15.32
CA LEU A 728 -11.38 14.56 -15.08
C LEU A 728 -10.19 15.31 -14.47
N SER A 729 -10.07 16.59 -14.80
CA SER A 729 -9.20 17.53 -14.10
C SER A 729 -9.61 17.70 -12.64
N GLY A 730 -8.71 18.23 -11.80
CA GLY A 730 -9.02 18.42 -10.39
C GLY A 730 -10.26 19.31 -10.15
N GLY A 731 -10.38 20.36 -10.93
CA GLY A 731 -11.53 21.26 -10.94
C GLY A 731 -12.85 20.59 -11.32
N GLU A 732 -12.85 19.85 -12.42
CA GLU A 732 -14.05 19.10 -12.84
C GLU A 732 -14.46 18.06 -11.78
N ARG A 733 -13.50 17.40 -11.11
CA ARG A 733 -13.80 16.49 -10.00
C ARG A 733 -14.42 17.23 -8.81
N GLN A 734 -14.00 18.46 -8.52
CA GLN A 734 -14.58 19.26 -7.46
C GLN A 734 -16.05 19.60 -7.76
N MET A 735 -16.35 20.02 -8.99
CA MET A 735 -17.72 20.30 -9.44
C MET A 735 -18.61 19.07 -9.30
N VAL A 736 -18.13 17.88 -9.70
CA VAL A 736 -18.87 16.63 -9.53
C VAL A 736 -19.09 16.33 -8.05
N ALA A 737 -18.10 16.54 -7.18
CA ALA A 737 -18.24 16.29 -5.76
C ALA A 737 -19.30 17.18 -5.09
N ILE A 738 -19.30 18.48 -5.42
CA ILE A 738 -20.30 19.45 -4.94
C ILE A 738 -21.69 19.10 -5.49
N ALA A 739 -21.80 18.87 -6.81
CA ALA A 739 -23.06 18.48 -7.44
C ALA A 739 -23.61 17.18 -6.84
N ARG A 740 -22.75 16.18 -6.58
CA ARG A 740 -23.13 14.89 -5.97
C ARG A 740 -23.68 15.06 -4.56
N ALA A 741 -23.11 15.96 -3.75
CA ALA A 741 -23.64 16.26 -2.42
C ALA A 741 -25.07 16.82 -2.48
N LEU A 742 -25.40 17.57 -3.53
CA LEU A 742 -26.73 18.15 -3.78
C LEU A 742 -27.73 17.21 -4.44
N MET A 743 -27.30 16.03 -4.90
CA MET A 743 -28.20 15.00 -5.46
C MET A 743 -29.14 14.40 -4.41
N VAL A 744 -28.88 14.68 -3.13
CA VAL A 744 -29.71 14.37 -1.95
C VAL A 744 -30.39 15.67 -1.49
N PRO A 745 -31.62 15.63 -0.92
CA PRO A 745 -32.31 16.81 -0.34
C PRO A 745 -31.53 17.40 0.85
N SER A 746 -30.46 18.13 0.54
CA SER A 746 -29.53 18.67 1.52
C SER A 746 -30.07 19.98 2.07
N LYS A 747 -30.20 20.05 3.41
CA LYS A 747 -30.49 21.29 4.12
C LYS A 747 -29.21 21.99 4.59
N LEU A 748 -28.14 21.22 4.81
CA LEU A 748 -26.80 21.70 5.18
C LEU A 748 -25.74 21.00 4.35
N ILE A 749 -24.79 21.76 3.80
CA ILE A 749 -23.62 21.23 3.10
C ILE A 749 -22.36 21.67 3.83
N LEU A 750 -21.53 20.69 4.14
CA LEU A 750 -20.20 20.85 4.72
C LEU A 750 -19.19 20.75 3.58
N LEU A 751 -18.43 21.81 3.34
CA LEU A 751 -17.41 21.87 2.30
C LEU A 751 -16.03 21.94 2.94
N ASP A 752 -15.21 20.92 2.69
CA ASP A 752 -13.85 20.82 3.19
C ASP A 752 -12.86 21.27 2.11
N GLU A 753 -12.31 22.48 2.27
CA GLU A 753 -11.34 23.14 1.38
C GLU A 753 -11.75 23.10 -0.11
N PRO A 754 -12.93 23.65 -0.47
CA PRO A 754 -13.47 23.50 -1.81
C PRO A 754 -12.66 24.18 -2.92
N PHE A 755 -11.76 25.12 -2.58
CA PHE A 755 -10.94 25.84 -3.54
C PHE A 755 -9.52 25.28 -3.69
N GLU A 756 -9.12 24.33 -2.85
CA GLU A 756 -7.73 23.85 -2.77
C GLU A 756 -7.25 23.20 -4.08
N GLY A 757 -6.07 23.64 -4.53
CA GLY A 757 -5.38 23.08 -5.69
C GLY A 757 -6.11 23.31 -7.02
N LEU A 758 -7.02 24.27 -7.09
CA LEU A 758 -7.79 24.64 -8.29
C LEU A 758 -7.15 25.81 -9.03
N ALA A 759 -7.28 25.81 -10.37
CA ALA A 759 -6.88 26.94 -11.20
C ALA A 759 -7.84 28.13 -10.98
N PRO A 760 -7.39 29.40 -11.10
CA PRO A 760 -8.22 30.59 -10.83
C PRO A 760 -9.56 30.62 -11.57
N ALA A 761 -9.57 30.22 -12.84
CA ALA A 761 -10.80 30.14 -13.63
C ALA A 761 -11.82 29.14 -13.06
N VAL A 762 -11.35 28.05 -12.43
CA VAL A 762 -12.23 27.08 -11.78
C VAL A 762 -12.67 27.56 -10.41
N VAL A 763 -11.80 28.23 -9.65
CA VAL A 763 -12.18 28.86 -8.38
C VAL A 763 -13.38 29.78 -8.58
N LYS A 764 -13.36 30.61 -9.64
CA LYS A 764 -14.49 31.47 -10.01
C LYS A 764 -15.78 30.67 -10.27
N GLU A 765 -15.70 29.59 -11.05
CA GLU A 765 -16.88 28.75 -11.34
C GLU A 765 -17.46 28.07 -10.08
N VAL A 766 -16.61 27.60 -9.17
CA VAL A 766 -17.04 27.04 -7.89
C VAL A 766 -17.65 28.14 -7.02
N MET A 767 -17.03 29.32 -6.95
CA MET A 767 -17.54 30.47 -6.21
C MET A 767 -18.92 30.90 -6.70
N ASP A 768 -19.11 31.04 -8.02
CA ASP A 768 -20.41 31.38 -8.62
C ASP A 768 -21.49 30.34 -8.28
N ALA A 769 -21.12 29.06 -8.22
CA ALA A 769 -22.02 27.99 -7.79
C ALA A 769 -22.40 28.10 -6.31
N LEU A 770 -21.44 28.37 -5.41
CA LEU A 770 -21.72 28.57 -3.99
C LEU A 770 -22.61 29.79 -3.75
N ILE A 771 -22.38 30.89 -4.47
CA ILE A 771 -23.24 32.08 -4.42
C ILE A 771 -24.67 31.74 -4.84
N LYS A 772 -24.86 30.93 -5.91
CA LYS A 772 -26.21 30.49 -6.35
C LYS A 772 -26.94 29.59 -5.36
N LEU A 773 -26.21 28.93 -4.46
CA LEU A 773 -26.73 28.05 -3.41
C LEU A 773 -27.03 28.80 -2.11
N ARG A 774 -26.40 29.95 -1.89
CA ARG A 774 -26.63 30.79 -0.72
C ARG A 774 -28.11 31.16 -0.60
N GLY A 775 -28.63 31.13 0.63
CA GLY A 775 -30.05 31.31 0.93
C GLY A 775 -30.95 30.10 0.61
N LYS A 776 -30.51 29.15 -0.21
CA LYS A 776 -31.27 27.92 -0.53
C LYS A 776 -30.89 26.74 0.36
N VAL A 777 -29.59 26.63 0.67
CA VAL A 777 -29.03 25.56 1.51
C VAL A 777 -28.05 26.21 2.49
N ALA A 778 -28.06 25.78 3.75
CA ALA A 778 -27.06 26.23 4.72
C ALA A 778 -25.68 25.65 4.36
N MET A 779 -24.61 26.40 4.56
CA MET A 779 -23.26 25.99 4.18
C MET A 779 -22.27 26.25 5.30
N VAL A 780 -21.40 25.27 5.56
CA VAL A 780 -20.17 25.47 6.33
C VAL A 780 -19.01 25.26 5.37
N ILE A 781 -18.25 26.31 5.11
CA ILE A 781 -17.11 26.31 4.20
C ILE A 781 -15.83 26.37 5.02
N VAL A 782 -15.08 25.27 5.02
CA VAL A 782 -13.74 25.22 5.60
C VAL A 782 -12.75 25.72 4.58
N GLU A 783 -11.95 26.71 4.96
CA GLU A 783 -10.87 27.23 4.13
C GLU A 783 -9.72 27.74 4.99
N HIS A 784 -8.53 27.79 4.40
CA HIS A 784 -7.36 28.43 5.01
C HIS A 784 -7.06 29.81 4.41
N HIS A 785 -7.56 30.09 3.20
CA HIS A 785 -7.46 31.42 2.56
C HIS A 785 -8.72 32.26 2.82
N ALA A 786 -8.66 33.12 3.83
CA ALA A 786 -9.78 33.96 4.25
C ALA A 786 -10.31 34.85 3.11
N GLU A 787 -9.41 35.41 2.30
CA GLU A 787 -9.72 36.31 1.17
C GLU A 787 -10.66 35.68 0.12
N LEU A 788 -10.63 34.36 -0.04
CA LEU A 788 -11.47 33.65 -1.02
C LEU A 788 -12.91 33.46 -0.53
N VAL A 789 -13.10 33.26 0.77
CA VAL A 789 -14.38 32.80 1.34
C VAL A 789 -15.14 33.89 2.08
N LEU A 790 -14.45 34.79 2.79
CA LEU A 790 -15.08 35.90 3.53
C LEU A 790 -16.02 36.76 2.67
N PRO A 791 -15.74 37.00 1.37
CA PRO A 791 -16.64 37.79 0.53
C PRO A 791 -18.03 37.19 0.33
N ILE A 792 -18.16 35.86 0.44
CA ILE A 792 -19.34 35.08 0.04
C ILE A 792 -20.09 34.44 1.22
N VAL A 793 -19.65 34.64 2.46
CA VAL A 793 -20.27 34.09 3.68
C VAL A 793 -20.90 35.18 4.56
N ASP A 794 -21.85 34.78 5.40
CA ASP A 794 -22.53 35.63 6.37
C ASP A 794 -21.67 35.83 7.64
N ARG A 795 -21.15 34.72 8.19
CA ARG A 795 -20.38 34.69 9.44
C ARG A 795 -19.10 33.87 9.33
N ALA A 796 -18.16 34.11 10.24
CA ALA A 796 -16.91 33.39 10.31
C ALA A 796 -16.60 32.90 11.73
N TYR A 797 -16.06 31.69 11.81
CA TYR A 797 -15.43 31.13 12.99
C TYR A 797 -13.95 30.93 12.71
N VAL A 798 -13.06 31.26 13.66
CA VAL A 798 -11.63 30.95 13.55
C VAL A 798 -11.24 29.93 14.61
N LEU A 799 -10.71 28.79 14.18
CA LEU A 799 -10.27 27.69 15.03
C LEU A 799 -8.75 27.79 15.28
N VAL A 800 -8.36 27.82 16.56
CA VAL A 800 -6.97 27.85 17.01
C VAL A 800 -6.80 26.80 18.10
N ASN A 801 -5.84 25.89 17.93
CA ASN A 801 -5.54 24.80 18.88
C ASN A 801 -6.78 23.99 19.31
N GLY A 802 -7.67 23.67 18.38
CA GLY A 802 -8.86 22.86 18.67
C GLY A 802 -10.01 23.60 19.35
N GLN A 803 -9.91 24.93 19.54
CA GLN A 803 -10.93 25.78 20.16
C GLN A 803 -11.30 26.94 19.25
N ILE A 804 -12.53 27.47 19.38
CA ILE A 804 -12.97 28.66 18.62
C ILE A 804 -12.41 29.91 19.29
N ALA A 805 -11.49 30.59 18.60
CA ALA A 805 -10.86 31.82 19.06
C ALA A 805 -11.61 33.08 18.59
N PHE A 806 -12.42 32.97 17.55
CA PHE A 806 -13.24 34.07 17.03
C PHE A 806 -14.57 33.55 16.50
N THR A 807 -15.64 34.30 16.77
CA THR A 807 -16.96 34.16 16.16
C THR A 807 -17.50 35.55 15.90
N GLY A 808 -17.96 35.82 14.67
CA GLY A 808 -18.51 37.11 14.33
C GLY A 808 -18.96 37.22 12.88
N ASP A 809 -19.39 38.43 12.51
CA ASP A 809 -19.77 38.75 11.14
C ASP A 809 -18.55 38.68 10.21
N ALA A 810 -18.72 38.05 9.06
CA ALA A 810 -17.62 37.88 8.10
C ALA A 810 -17.09 39.23 7.58
N ALA A 811 -17.94 40.25 7.47
CA ALA A 811 -17.55 41.59 7.06
C ALA A 811 -16.59 42.28 8.03
N VAL A 812 -16.75 42.05 9.34
CA VAL A 812 -15.85 42.60 10.37
C VAL A 812 -14.47 41.97 10.22
N LEU A 813 -14.43 40.64 10.08
CA LEU A 813 -13.16 39.94 9.89
C LEU A 813 -12.50 40.29 8.55
N GLU A 814 -13.28 40.44 7.48
CA GLU A 814 -12.78 40.82 6.14
C GLU A 814 -12.09 42.20 6.15
N GLN A 815 -12.66 43.18 6.86
CA GLN A 815 -12.10 44.54 6.92
C GLN A 815 -10.91 44.67 7.89
N ASP A 816 -10.82 43.80 8.89
CA ASP A 816 -9.78 43.83 9.92
C ASP A 816 -8.60 42.90 9.56
N HIS A 817 -7.71 43.40 8.71
CA HIS A 817 -6.53 42.66 8.25
C HIS A 817 -5.55 42.33 9.39
N GLU A 818 -5.49 43.15 10.44
CA GLU A 818 -4.62 42.91 11.60
C GLU A 818 -5.16 41.75 12.45
N LEU A 819 -6.48 41.68 12.65
CA LEU A 819 -7.15 40.56 13.30
C LEU A 819 -7.00 39.26 12.51
N GLN A 820 -7.12 39.32 11.17
CA GLN A 820 -6.83 38.17 10.31
C GLN A 820 -5.38 37.71 10.48
N ALA A 821 -4.42 38.63 10.40
CA ALA A 821 -3.00 38.31 10.58
C ALA A 821 -2.71 37.68 11.94
N ARG A 822 -3.31 38.19 13.02
CA ARG A 822 -3.15 37.67 14.38
C ARG A 822 -3.76 36.28 14.57
N LEU A 823 -4.99 36.07 14.10
CA LEU A 823 -5.72 34.82 14.32
C LEU A 823 -5.31 33.71 13.34
N LEU A 824 -4.94 34.06 12.11
CA LEU A 824 -4.55 33.11 11.07
C LEU A 824 -3.02 32.96 10.95
N GLY A 825 -2.24 33.92 11.48
CA GLY A 825 -0.77 33.87 11.48
C GLY A 825 -0.08 34.43 10.25
N VAL A 826 -0.74 35.31 9.49
CA VAL A 826 -0.16 35.90 8.29
C VAL A 826 0.82 37.01 8.71
N VAL A 827 2.08 36.67 8.96
CA VAL A 827 3.14 37.68 9.02
C VAL A 827 3.46 38.06 7.57
N GLN A 828 2.88 39.15 7.07
CA GLN A 828 3.46 39.85 5.92
C GLN A 828 4.81 40.40 6.36
N ALA A 829 5.88 39.88 5.77
CA ALA A 829 7.27 40.25 6.06
C ALA A 829 7.68 41.62 5.46
N GLU A 830 6.77 42.59 5.30
CA GLU A 830 7.07 43.84 4.57
C GLU A 830 6.82 45.15 5.34
N GLN A 831 6.55 45.13 6.65
CA GLN A 831 6.43 46.41 7.42
C GLN A 831 7.34 46.52 8.65
N ALA A 832 8.20 45.54 8.91
CA ALA A 832 9.19 45.63 9.99
C ALA A 832 10.43 46.49 9.63
N GLU A 833 10.72 46.71 8.33
CA GLU A 833 11.87 47.54 7.92
C GLU A 833 11.56 49.05 7.79
N ALA A 834 10.29 49.45 7.78
CA ALA A 834 9.90 50.86 7.65
C ALA A 834 9.65 51.60 8.99
N ARG A 835 9.70 50.91 10.13
CA ARG A 835 9.57 51.53 11.47
C ARG A 835 10.85 51.46 12.32
N GLY A 836 11.94 50.95 11.76
CA GLY A 836 13.28 50.97 12.37
C GLY A 836 14.17 52.11 11.91
N ALA A 837 13.69 52.99 11.03
CA ALA A 837 14.41 54.16 10.54
C ALA A 837 13.46 55.37 10.42
N ALA A 838 13.03 55.89 11.58
CA ALA A 838 12.56 57.26 11.77
C ALA A 838 12.81 57.68 13.21
#